data_AF-A0A3D4GZV2-F1
#
_entry.id   AF-A0A3D4GZV2-F1
#
_cell.length_a   1.000
_cell.length_b   1.000
_cell.length_c   1.000
_cell.angle_alpha   90.00
_cell.angle_beta   90.00
_cell.angle_gamma   90.00
#
_symmetry.space_group_name_H-M   'P 1'
#
loop_
_entity.id
_entity.type
_entity.pdbx_description
1 polymer ?
#
loop_
_entity_poly.entity_id
_entity_poly.type
_entity_poly.pdbx_seq_one_letter_code
_entity_poly.pdbx_strand_id
1 'polypeptide(L)'
;MSETTTDPKDWSDWEKHRDQIVHPAGTIKAADLERARENIRKHDWARQYLDRLQSSADDVVSSMSPDHLETLIETTTPGGMGPCPACRAKGLPWHPNGQWTWSPSSPDQLTCSVCETIFPNAEFPEEISIECTWGKGQTFTFAGGDTFKCFSYLQARPSISGITRAHKVSHATEQLQTLALAYALTEDDDYASAAKAILLRFAKVFPEYLVRAGYGYGEYAGMDPHIASEHILDLPENELVYPPNKPDRKIFTGYWSASRIGTSGMDGGWVVRISDAYSLTCTAVNSSASVYSKDEKLKIEKDLLLEATYLAACDTLINNKSVGNRAGASVAGMCVGHPGLVHFGLDGFKKTVDGWFLPDGGTSESPAYAMMTMSGIRPFALAFRGYSDPPNYAGPDRLDDFNACRDTLYGDCWQALVWTLQGDLHFTPSADSYKSTSIGVQFADLLALAYPTDAHVALLKETVAKDETAGGQSAVFCRDPELESRQTPLIRMDDVVFPFLSQGYLRTGAHGRDSVASLNAANHGGHHHLDGLNLYYWKDGHELLSDLGYLWDHQDKYQTYRTWAHNLVMIDGKDQTARGRLGMFHFFSVTPTVKAMEASSNGYGADSLYRRTVVQIDHGLSGTYLVDIFRTSGGEKAEYVFHGPHSNYDLKGLELGPAKETFVDSEGTTILSDVNQGKPDGRWSAMWTFEDDYKFEAFAPGRMGESVFIGDGWGQRDHRNSDVGATLPYVVQRQKGSEKNVFAAAFEGYRDGQSLVRAIEILPLPGNAPDDAIAIAVETNQGTDIVIGMLTSEPITVTTDLGEVSTDGQLSAIMSTDGGASSACLIGGTRLSTADIDLSVPEATLSGRVLTNGSRNDQSYFDIDCHTSQIESMKGQTLFALEGATRHGYPIRGIESIETGTRVFTKRDHQGFEARAAERWELPVTATV
;
A
#
# COMPACT_ATOMS: atom_id res chain seq x y z
N MET A 1 -2.10 27.22 -10.20
CA MET A 1 -3.48 27.72 -10.06
C MET A 1 -3.76 28.52 -11.32
N SER A 2 -4.86 28.26 -12.04
CA SER A 2 -5.38 29.26 -12.97
C SER A 2 -5.67 30.54 -12.18
N GLU A 3 -5.55 31.71 -12.80
CA GLU A 3 -5.79 33.04 -12.20
C GLU A 3 -7.24 33.26 -11.71
N THR A 4 -8.07 32.22 -11.61
CA THR A 4 -9.53 32.30 -11.42
C THR A 4 -10.07 31.58 -10.17
N THR A 5 -9.22 31.00 -9.33
CA THR A 5 -9.65 30.30 -8.10
C THR A 5 -9.62 31.24 -6.88
N THR A 6 -10.71 31.28 -6.10
CA THR A 6 -10.77 32.06 -4.85
C THR A 6 -9.69 31.55 -3.88
N ASP A 7 -8.93 32.47 -3.27
CA ASP A 7 -7.94 32.11 -2.25
C ASP A 7 -8.64 31.35 -1.09
N PRO A 8 -8.25 30.10 -0.76
CA PRO A 8 -8.87 29.33 0.33
C PRO A 8 -8.73 29.98 1.71
N LYS A 9 -7.84 30.98 1.86
CA LYS A 9 -7.65 31.75 3.09
C LYS A 9 -8.58 32.96 3.18
N ASP A 10 -9.22 33.36 2.08
CA ASP A 10 -10.20 34.46 2.07
C ASP A 10 -11.60 33.95 2.39
N TRP A 11 -12.01 34.17 3.64
CA TRP A 11 -13.31 33.73 4.14
C TRP A 11 -14.51 34.60 3.72
N SER A 12 -14.33 35.56 2.81
CA SER A 12 -15.44 36.40 2.34
C SER A 12 -16.54 35.61 1.61
N ASP A 13 -16.21 34.48 0.98
CA ASP A 13 -17.21 33.62 0.34
C ASP A 13 -18.09 32.88 1.36
N TRP A 14 -17.51 32.48 2.51
CA TRP A 14 -18.30 31.94 3.62
C TRP A 14 -19.37 32.93 4.08
N GLU A 15 -19.03 34.22 4.24
CA GLU A 15 -20.00 35.25 4.66
C GLU A 15 -21.18 35.38 3.70
N LYS A 16 -20.95 35.18 2.39
CA LYS A 16 -21.98 35.29 1.34
C LYS A 16 -22.89 34.06 1.25
N HIS A 17 -22.35 32.88 1.51
CA HIS A 17 -23.00 31.61 1.17
C HIS A 17 -23.43 30.77 2.38
N ARG A 18 -22.95 31.06 3.60
CA ARG A 18 -23.22 30.25 4.81
C ARG A 18 -24.69 29.96 5.10
N ASP A 19 -25.58 30.92 4.84
CA ASP A 19 -27.01 30.76 5.12
C ASP A 19 -27.75 29.92 4.05
N GLN A 20 -27.04 29.44 3.01
CA GLN A 20 -27.60 28.63 1.90
C GLN A 20 -27.33 27.13 2.05
N ILE A 21 -26.58 26.72 3.08
CA ILE A 21 -26.13 25.34 3.24
C ILE A 21 -27.21 24.47 3.85
N VAL A 22 -27.45 23.32 3.21
CA VAL A 22 -28.38 22.29 3.70
C VAL A 22 -27.58 21.24 4.44
N HIS A 23 -27.90 21.06 5.72
CA HIS A 23 -27.26 20.09 6.60
C HIS A 23 -28.05 18.78 6.69
N PRO A 24 -27.38 17.61 6.78
CA PRO A 24 -25.92 17.45 6.83
C PRO A 24 -25.25 17.58 5.46
N ALA A 25 -24.14 18.33 5.43
CA ALA A 25 -23.39 18.69 4.22
C ALA A 25 -22.04 17.95 4.09
N GLY A 26 -21.55 17.34 5.18
CA GLY A 26 -20.24 16.68 5.24
C GLY A 26 -20.20 15.27 4.64
N THR A 27 -19.56 14.33 5.32
CA THR A 27 -19.32 12.95 4.84
C THR A 27 -20.54 12.02 4.98
N ILE A 28 -21.48 12.36 5.88
CA ILE A 28 -22.76 11.66 6.04
C ILE A 28 -23.84 12.50 5.36
N LYS A 29 -24.52 11.92 4.37
CA LYS A 29 -25.62 12.54 3.64
C LYS A 29 -26.97 12.07 4.17
N ALA A 30 -28.03 12.80 3.83
CA ALA A 30 -29.40 12.41 4.17
C ALA A 30 -29.74 10.97 3.73
N ALA A 31 -29.31 10.56 2.53
CA ALA A 31 -29.52 9.19 2.04
C ALA A 31 -28.80 8.12 2.87
N ASP A 32 -27.70 8.47 3.55
CA ASP A 32 -26.98 7.55 4.44
C ASP A 32 -27.70 7.43 5.79
N LEU A 33 -28.35 8.50 6.27
CA LEU A 33 -29.22 8.44 7.47
C LEU A 33 -30.45 7.57 7.22
N GLU A 34 -31.08 7.68 6.04
CA GLU A 34 -32.19 6.79 5.66
C GLU A 34 -31.74 5.33 5.62
N ARG A 35 -30.55 5.08 5.06
CA ARG A 35 -29.96 3.72 5.03
C ARG A 35 -29.66 3.20 6.42
N ALA A 36 -29.12 4.04 7.30
CA ALA A 36 -28.88 3.71 8.70
C ALA A 36 -30.17 3.32 9.42
N ARG A 37 -31.23 4.11 9.26
CA ARG A 37 -32.56 3.80 9.82
C ARG A 37 -33.08 2.45 9.31
N GLU A 38 -32.93 2.19 8.01
CA GLU A 38 -33.36 0.92 7.43
C GLU A 38 -32.52 -0.27 7.92
N ASN A 39 -31.20 -0.10 8.07
CA ASN A 39 -30.31 -1.09 8.64
C ASN A 39 -30.70 -1.40 10.10
N ILE A 40 -30.92 -0.37 10.93
CA ILE A 40 -31.38 -0.51 12.33
C ILE A 40 -32.74 -1.22 12.39
N ARG A 41 -33.64 -0.94 11.45
CA ARG A 41 -34.95 -1.60 11.39
C ARG A 41 -34.84 -3.08 11.05
N LYS A 42 -33.95 -3.45 10.12
CA LYS A 42 -33.84 -4.83 9.61
C LYS A 42 -32.93 -5.72 10.46
N HIS A 43 -31.80 -5.20 10.91
CA HIS A 43 -30.67 -6.03 11.33
C HIS A 43 -30.33 -5.89 12.81
N ASP A 44 -30.06 -7.02 13.47
CA ASP A 44 -29.69 -7.04 14.90
C ASP A 44 -28.34 -6.36 15.16
N TRP A 45 -27.36 -6.56 14.28
CA TRP A 45 -26.05 -5.92 14.41
C TRP A 45 -26.13 -4.38 14.40
N ALA A 46 -27.06 -3.82 13.61
CA ALA A 46 -27.26 -2.39 13.52
C ALA A 46 -28.00 -1.83 14.75
N ARG A 47 -28.98 -2.57 15.30
CA ARG A 47 -29.61 -2.24 16.59
C ARG A 47 -28.59 -2.26 17.73
N GLN A 48 -27.77 -3.30 17.81
CA GLN A 48 -26.71 -3.39 18.82
C GLN A 48 -25.67 -2.27 18.69
N TYR A 49 -25.37 -1.83 17.47
CA TYR A 49 -24.53 -0.66 17.26
C TYR A 49 -25.18 0.60 17.85
N LEU A 50 -26.47 0.84 17.56
CA LEU A 50 -27.21 1.98 18.11
C LEU A 50 -27.27 1.93 19.64
N ASP A 51 -27.59 0.78 20.24
CA ASP A 51 -27.68 0.62 21.70
C ASP A 51 -26.35 0.97 22.38
N ARG A 52 -25.22 0.50 21.82
CA ARG A 52 -23.87 0.82 22.33
C ARG A 52 -23.55 2.31 22.16
N LEU A 53 -23.90 2.89 21.00
CA LEU A 53 -23.69 4.30 20.70
C LEU A 53 -24.47 5.19 21.67
N GLN A 54 -25.75 4.89 21.92
CA GLN A 54 -26.58 5.62 22.88
C GLN A 54 -26.04 5.49 24.30
N SER A 55 -25.68 4.27 24.74
CA SER A 55 -25.09 4.06 26.07
C SER A 55 -23.81 4.89 26.26
N SER A 56 -22.93 4.92 25.25
CA SER A 56 -21.72 5.75 25.29
C SER A 56 -22.04 7.24 25.26
N ALA A 57 -23.05 7.67 24.50
CA ALA A 57 -23.48 9.06 24.46
C ALA A 57 -24.07 9.52 25.80
N ASP A 58 -24.89 8.68 26.46
CA ASP A 58 -25.45 8.93 27.79
C ASP A 58 -24.34 9.09 28.84
N ASP A 59 -23.32 8.22 28.81
CA ASP A 59 -22.14 8.30 29.68
C ASP A 59 -21.40 9.64 29.48
N VAL A 60 -21.23 10.07 28.23
CA VAL A 60 -20.60 11.37 27.91
C VAL A 60 -21.46 12.54 28.41
N VAL A 61 -22.78 12.53 28.16
CA VAL A 61 -23.68 13.58 28.65
C VAL A 61 -23.63 13.68 30.18
N SER A 62 -23.65 12.54 30.87
CA SER A 62 -23.70 12.48 32.34
C SER A 62 -22.40 12.95 33.01
N SER A 63 -21.26 12.79 32.35
CA SER A 63 -19.94 13.16 32.88
C SER A 63 -19.48 14.55 32.46
N MET A 64 -20.18 15.19 31.51
CA MET A 64 -19.76 16.46 30.97
C MET A 64 -20.09 17.65 31.87
N SER A 65 -19.06 18.46 32.15
CA SER A 65 -19.16 19.74 32.82
C SER A 65 -18.18 20.74 32.21
N PRO A 66 -18.37 22.07 32.39
CA PRO A 66 -17.41 23.07 31.95
C PRO A 66 -15.99 22.77 32.45
N ASP A 67 -15.82 22.44 33.74
CA ASP A 67 -14.52 22.13 34.34
C ASP A 67 -13.87 20.87 33.74
N HIS A 68 -14.69 19.85 33.44
CA HIS A 68 -14.23 18.65 32.76
C HIS A 68 -13.71 18.97 31.35
N LEU A 69 -14.45 19.79 30.59
CA LEU A 69 -14.02 20.23 29.26
C LEU A 69 -12.77 21.11 29.31
N GLU A 70 -12.58 21.93 30.34
CA GLU A 70 -11.35 22.71 30.50
C GLU A 70 -10.14 21.81 30.79
N THR A 71 -10.35 20.69 31.47
CA THR A 71 -9.32 19.68 31.77
C THR A 71 -8.91 18.87 30.55
N LEU A 72 -9.86 18.54 29.66
CA LEU A 72 -9.58 17.79 28.44
C LEU A 72 -9.05 18.66 27.29
N ILE A 73 -9.63 19.85 27.13
CA ILE A 73 -9.31 20.79 26.05
C ILE A 73 -8.67 22.02 26.69
N GLU A 74 -7.40 21.88 27.04
CA GLU A 74 -6.62 22.91 27.75
C GLU A 74 -6.33 24.14 26.86
N THR A 75 -5.96 25.26 27.45
CA THR A 75 -5.53 26.46 26.68
C THR A 75 -4.15 26.29 26.05
N THR A 76 -3.32 25.41 26.61
CA THR A 76 -1.98 25.11 26.11
C THR A 76 -2.07 24.18 24.91
N THR A 77 -1.34 24.52 23.85
CA THR A 77 -1.25 23.73 22.62
C THR A 77 -0.85 22.29 22.95
N PRO A 78 -1.57 21.28 22.43
CA PRO A 78 -1.17 19.88 22.61
C PRO A 78 0.20 19.60 21.98
N GLY A 79 0.96 18.70 22.60
CA GLY A 79 2.23 18.23 22.05
C GLY A 79 2.03 17.20 20.94
N GLY A 80 3.11 16.57 20.49
CA GLY A 80 3.06 15.46 19.52
C GLY A 80 3.32 14.11 20.16
N MET A 81 3.76 13.17 19.34
CA MET A 81 4.33 11.89 19.77
C MET A 81 5.74 12.10 20.34
N GLY A 82 6.36 11.08 20.96
CA GLY A 82 7.75 11.20 21.42
C GLY A 82 8.30 9.94 22.09
N PRO A 83 9.63 9.77 22.16
CA PRO A 83 10.25 8.55 22.67
C PRO A 83 10.11 8.41 24.19
N CYS A 84 10.13 7.17 24.69
CA CYS A 84 10.07 6.93 26.13
C CYS A 84 11.46 7.03 26.78
N PRO A 85 11.69 7.95 27.75
CA PRO A 85 12.97 8.08 28.43
C PRO A 85 13.34 6.85 29.28
N ALA A 86 12.33 6.17 29.84
CA ALA A 86 12.55 4.96 30.63
C ALA A 86 12.96 3.75 29.79
N CYS A 87 12.44 3.59 28.57
CA CYS A 87 12.87 2.51 27.67
C CYS A 87 14.38 2.59 27.38
N ARG A 88 14.85 3.79 27.02
CA ARG A 88 16.29 4.03 26.80
C ARG A 88 17.11 3.75 28.06
N ALA A 89 16.68 4.25 29.22
CA ALA A 89 17.39 4.02 30.48
C ALA A 89 17.49 2.54 30.86
N LYS A 90 16.49 1.74 30.49
CA LYS A 90 16.44 0.28 30.70
C LYS A 90 17.17 -0.52 29.61
N GLY A 91 17.72 0.12 28.58
CA GLY A 91 18.35 -0.57 27.44
C GLY A 91 17.37 -1.34 26.56
N LEU A 92 16.08 -1.00 26.61
CA LEU A 92 15.03 -1.63 25.81
C LEU A 92 14.93 -0.96 24.42
N PRO A 93 14.51 -1.69 23.38
CA PRO A 93 14.14 -1.09 22.10
C PRO A 93 13.12 0.03 22.31
N TRP A 94 13.35 1.19 21.69
CA TRP A 94 12.47 2.35 21.81
C TRP A 94 12.15 2.92 20.43
N HIS A 95 10.99 3.56 20.31
CA HIS A 95 10.53 4.19 19.07
C HIS A 95 10.62 5.71 19.16
N PRO A 96 10.99 6.41 18.08
CA PRO A 96 10.96 7.88 18.00
C PRO A 96 9.59 8.50 18.35
N ASN A 97 8.50 7.77 18.07
CA ASN A 97 7.15 8.20 18.36
C ASN A 97 6.64 7.70 19.73
N GLY A 98 7.41 6.82 20.38
CA GLY A 98 6.99 6.11 21.59
C GLY A 98 5.85 5.14 21.35
N GLN A 99 5.51 4.41 22.41
CA GLN A 99 4.35 3.52 22.47
C GLN A 99 3.66 3.80 23.81
N TRP A 100 2.52 4.49 23.74
CA TRP A 100 1.88 5.11 24.89
C TRP A 100 0.45 4.62 25.06
N THR A 101 0.05 4.41 26.31
CA THR A 101 -1.31 4.11 26.74
C THR A 101 -1.79 5.21 27.68
N TRP A 102 -3.02 5.68 27.47
CA TRP A 102 -3.67 6.73 28.25
C TRP A 102 -5.10 6.30 28.60
N SER A 103 -5.64 6.77 29.72
CA SER A 103 -7.02 6.48 30.14
C SER A 103 -7.72 7.74 30.66
N PRO A 104 -9.00 7.97 30.31
CA PRO A 104 -9.77 9.11 30.83
C PRO A 104 -10.02 9.03 32.35
N SER A 105 -9.87 7.85 32.96
CA SER A 105 -9.98 7.67 34.41
C SER A 105 -8.78 8.23 35.19
N SER A 106 -7.63 8.37 34.53
CA SER A 106 -6.39 8.95 35.06
C SER A 106 -5.84 9.95 34.03
N PRO A 107 -6.54 11.06 33.78
CA PRO A 107 -6.33 11.89 32.59
C PRO A 107 -4.96 12.59 32.56
N ASP A 108 -4.28 12.70 33.71
CA ASP A 108 -2.97 13.32 33.84
C ASP A 108 -1.81 12.31 33.89
N GLN A 109 -2.08 11.03 33.62
CA GLN A 109 -1.08 9.96 33.59
C GLN A 109 -0.92 9.35 32.19
N LEU A 110 0.31 8.96 31.87
CA LEU A 110 0.68 8.27 30.64
C LEU A 110 1.52 7.02 30.97
N THR A 111 1.19 5.88 30.38
CA THR A 111 1.93 4.62 30.60
C THR A 111 2.65 4.21 29.33
N CYS A 112 3.93 3.86 29.41
CA CYS A 112 4.64 3.29 28.26
C CYS A 112 4.27 1.81 28.07
N SER A 113 3.80 1.43 26.89
CA SER A 113 3.38 0.05 26.58
C SER A 113 4.54 -0.95 26.50
N VAL A 114 5.79 -0.48 26.41
CA VAL A 114 6.99 -1.35 26.34
C VAL A 114 7.55 -1.62 27.72
N CYS A 115 7.79 -0.57 28.53
CA CYS A 115 8.51 -0.69 29.79
C CYS A 115 7.63 -0.50 31.03
N GLU A 116 6.33 -0.30 30.83
CA GLU A 116 5.28 -0.15 31.85
C GLU A 116 5.47 1.04 32.81
N THR A 117 6.47 1.90 32.57
CA THR A 117 6.68 3.10 33.38
C THR A 117 5.52 4.07 33.20
N ILE A 118 4.97 4.55 34.33
CA ILE A 118 3.92 5.56 34.42
C ILE A 118 4.56 6.94 34.59
N PHE A 119 4.07 7.93 33.85
CA PHE A 119 4.49 9.32 33.90
C PHE A 119 3.31 10.23 34.25
N PRO A 120 3.54 11.41 34.86
CA PRO A 120 4.83 11.90 35.34
C PRO A 120 5.35 11.10 36.55
N ASN A 121 6.68 11.07 36.72
CA ASN A 121 7.34 10.47 37.88
C ASN A 121 8.63 11.23 38.24
N ALA A 122 9.19 10.96 39.41
CA ALA A 122 10.38 11.65 39.91
C ALA A 122 11.70 11.20 39.25
N GLU A 123 11.73 10.06 38.56
CA GLU A 123 12.93 9.52 37.91
C GLU A 123 13.19 10.17 36.55
N PHE A 124 12.13 10.55 35.84
CA PHE A 124 12.18 11.20 34.53
C PHE A 124 11.37 12.50 34.53
N PRO A 125 11.76 13.52 35.32
CA PRO A 125 11.03 14.78 35.42
C PRO A 125 11.13 15.62 34.14
N GLU A 126 10.11 16.44 33.88
CA GLU A 126 10.17 17.49 32.87
C GLU A 126 10.80 18.77 33.44
N GLU A 127 12.14 18.83 33.39
CA GLU A 127 12.94 19.91 33.99
C GLU A 127 13.23 21.08 33.05
N ILE A 128 12.96 20.92 31.76
CA ILE A 128 13.20 21.94 30.74
C ILE A 128 11.88 22.57 30.37
N SER A 129 11.81 23.90 30.40
CA SER A 129 10.64 24.66 29.95
C SER A 129 11.00 25.70 28.89
N ILE A 130 10.05 25.94 27.99
CA ILE A 130 10.06 27.07 27.05
C ILE A 130 8.76 27.86 27.24
N GLU A 131 8.87 29.20 27.21
CA GLU A 131 7.76 30.12 27.43
C GLU A 131 7.38 30.81 26.12
N CYS A 132 6.09 30.77 25.78
CA CYS A 132 5.49 31.59 24.74
C CYS A 132 4.81 32.79 25.38
N THR A 133 5.11 34.00 24.88
CA THR A 133 4.47 35.24 25.34
C THR A 133 3.40 35.77 24.39
N TRP A 134 3.20 35.12 23.23
CA TRP A 134 2.14 35.48 22.30
C TRP A 134 0.78 34.98 22.81
N GLY A 135 -0.30 35.69 22.45
CA GLY A 135 -1.66 35.39 22.92
C GLY A 135 -1.78 35.53 24.44
N LYS A 136 -2.46 34.58 25.09
CA LYS A 136 -2.54 34.51 26.56
C LYS A 136 -1.28 33.96 27.23
N GLY A 137 -0.25 33.61 26.46
CA GLY A 137 0.97 32.96 26.94
C GLY A 137 0.77 31.48 27.25
N GLN A 138 1.80 30.68 26.98
CA GLN A 138 1.80 29.22 27.14
C GLN A 138 3.17 28.72 27.58
N THR A 139 3.20 27.69 28.43
CA THR A 139 4.44 27.04 28.87
C THR A 139 4.49 25.61 28.34
N PHE A 140 5.61 25.22 27.72
CA PHE A 140 5.83 23.85 27.27
C PHE A 140 7.01 23.23 28.01
N THR A 141 6.83 22.00 28.52
CA THR A 141 7.81 21.30 29.34
C THR A 141 8.31 20.04 28.63
N PHE A 142 9.57 19.66 28.89
CA PHE A 142 10.25 18.51 28.29
C PHE A 142 11.10 17.76 29.31
N ALA A 143 11.23 16.44 29.11
CA ALA A 143 12.06 15.59 29.93
C ALA A 143 13.54 16.05 29.95
N GLY A 144 14.14 15.98 31.13
CA GLY A 144 15.57 16.20 31.35
C GLY A 144 16.45 15.09 30.74
N GLY A 145 17.74 15.07 31.11
CA GLY A 145 18.70 14.05 30.68
C GLY A 145 19.20 14.19 29.23
N ASP A 146 19.65 13.09 28.63
CA ASP A 146 20.20 13.07 27.27
C ASP A 146 19.11 13.19 26.18
N THR A 147 19.47 13.73 25.03
CA THR A 147 18.57 13.87 23.87
C THR A 147 18.43 12.58 23.05
N PHE A 148 17.41 12.53 22.20
CA PHE A 148 17.15 11.43 21.28
C PHE A 148 17.46 11.82 19.84
N LYS A 149 17.93 10.84 19.06
CA LYS A 149 17.96 10.93 17.60
C LYS A 149 16.64 10.42 17.04
N CYS A 150 15.70 11.32 16.79
CA CYS A 150 14.40 11.00 16.20
C CYS A 150 14.44 11.37 14.71
N PHE A 151 14.59 10.38 13.84
CA PHE A 151 14.75 10.60 12.39
C PHE A 151 15.97 11.47 12.08
N SER A 152 15.79 12.53 11.29
CA SER A 152 16.80 13.57 11.03
C SER A 152 16.89 14.60 12.16
N TYR A 153 16.02 14.56 13.17
CA TYR A 153 16.08 15.45 14.32
C TYR A 153 16.99 14.87 15.40
N LEU A 154 18.19 15.41 15.51
CA LEU A 154 19.29 14.77 16.25
C LEU A 154 19.24 14.99 17.76
N GLN A 155 18.44 15.93 18.23
CA GLN A 155 18.45 16.40 19.62
C GLN A 155 17.03 16.54 20.18
N ALA A 156 16.19 15.52 19.96
CA ALA A 156 14.81 15.47 20.45
C ALA A 156 14.72 15.28 21.97
N ARG A 157 13.68 15.85 22.59
CA ARG A 157 13.26 15.58 23.98
C ARG A 157 11.76 15.31 24.02
N PRO A 158 11.30 14.25 24.70
CA PRO A 158 9.88 14.00 24.84
C PRO A 158 9.23 15.01 25.79
N SER A 159 8.06 15.51 25.40
CA SER A 159 7.15 16.25 26.27
C SER A 159 6.03 15.30 26.73
N ILE A 160 6.17 14.72 27.91
CA ILE A 160 5.15 13.86 28.51
C ILE A 160 3.85 14.65 28.69
N SER A 161 3.91 15.87 29.23
CA SER A 161 2.69 16.68 29.40
C SER A 161 2.05 17.02 28.05
N GLY A 162 2.86 17.29 27.03
CA GLY A 162 2.39 17.52 25.66
C GLY A 162 1.70 16.30 25.04
N ILE A 163 2.30 15.11 25.18
CA ILE A 163 1.72 13.85 24.70
C ILE A 163 0.38 13.59 25.42
N THR A 164 0.33 13.76 26.75
CA THR A 164 -0.90 13.61 27.54
C THR A 164 -2.00 14.56 27.07
N ARG A 165 -1.68 15.84 26.81
CA ARG A 165 -2.64 16.80 26.23
C ARG A 165 -3.19 16.35 24.87
N ALA A 166 -2.34 15.81 24.00
CA ALA A 166 -2.78 15.28 22.71
C ALA A 166 -3.77 14.11 22.86
N HIS A 167 -3.55 13.20 23.82
CA HIS A 167 -4.50 12.13 24.13
C HIS A 167 -5.84 12.66 24.67
N LYS A 168 -5.82 13.65 25.55
CA LYS A 168 -7.04 14.30 26.07
C LYS A 168 -7.87 14.94 24.94
N VAL A 169 -7.21 15.63 24.01
CA VAL A 169 -7.85 16.23 22.82
C VAL A 169 -8.42 15.16 21.89
N SER A 170 -7.69 14.05 21.66
CA SER A 170 -8.20 12.92 20.90
C SER A 170 -9.46 12.35 21.53
N HIS A 171 -9.45 12.15 22.85
CA HIS A 171 -10.60 11.63 23.60
C HIS A 171 -11.82 12.55 23.50
N ALA A 172 -11.65 13.87 23.71
CA ALA A 172 -12.75 14.82 23.57
C ALA A 172 -13.34 14.84 22.14
N THR A 173 -12.50 14.60 21.12
CA THR A 173 -12.95 14.49 19.73
C THR A 173 -13.74 13.20 19.48
N GLU A 174 -13.34 12.08 20.08
CA GLU A 174 -14.08 10.81 20.01
C GLU A 174 -15.45 10.91 20.70
N GLN A 175 -15.52 11.59 21.84
CA GLN A 175 -16.77 11.91 22.53
C GLN A 175 -17.69 12.79 21.65
N LEU A 176 -17.14 13.83 21.01
CA LEU A 176 -17.88 14.67 20.07
C LEU A 176 -18.49 13.86 18.91
N GLN A 177 -17.71 12.95 18.32
CA GLN A 177 -18.20 12.07 17.25
C GLN A 177 -19.32 11.14 17.75
N THR A 178 -19.16 10.58 18.95
CA THR A 178 -20.16 9.72 19.60
C THR A 178 -21.49 10.47 19.77
N LEU A 179 -21.45 11.68 20.34
CA LEU A 179 -22.63 12.52 20.55
C LEU A 179 -23.31 12.91 19.24
N ALA A 180 -22.54 13.33 18.23
CA ALA A 180 -23.08 13.76 16.95
C ALA A 180 -23.77 12.61 16.19
N LEU A 181 -23.18 11.41 16.19
CA LEU A 181 -23.78 10.23 15.58
C LEU A 181 -25.01 9.75 16.36
N ALA A 182 -24.97 9.79 17.68
CA ALA A 182 -26.12 9.45 18.52
C ALA A 182 -27.30 10.39 18.22
N TYR A 183 -27.06 11.71 18.19
CA TYR A 183 -28.08 12.68 17.78
C TYR A 183 -28.62 12.38 16.37
N ALA A 184 -27.73 12.11 15.40
CA ALA A 184 -28.16 11.87 14.01
C ALA A 184 -29.09 10.66 13.84
N LEU A 185 -29.02 9.67 14.75
CA LEU A 185 -29.83 8.45 14.69
C LEU A 185 -31.05 8.47 15.62
N THR A 186 -31.04 9.30 16.66
CA THR A 186 -32.07 9.32 17.72
C THR A 186 -32.87 10.61 17.79
N GLU A 187 -32.30 11.71 17.27
CA GLU A 187 -32.82 13.08 17.37
C GLU A 187 -32.98 13.59 18.81
N ASP A 188 -32.26 12.99 19.78
CA ASP A 188 -32.23 13.44 21.18
C ASP A 188 -31.35 14.69 21.35
N ASP A 189 -31.98 15.80 21.73
CA ASP A 189 -31.35 17.11 21.78
C ASP A 189 -30.34 17.28 22.92
N ASP A 190 -30.32 16.39 23.93
CA ASP A 190 -29.28 16.39 24.96
C ASP A 190 -27.91 16.07 24.32
N TYR A 191 -27.86 15.14 23.36
CA TYR A 191 -26.64 14.82 22.62
C TYR A 191 -26.17 15.99 21.76
N ALA A 192 -27.09 16.72 21.11
CA ALA A 192 -26.74 17.90 20.33
C ALA A 192 -26.23 19.05 21.22
N SER A 193 -26.86 19.25 22.38
CA SER A 193 -26.45 20.25 23.38
C SER A 193 -25.06 19.95 23.95
N ALA A 194 -24.79 18.67 24.19
CA ALA A 194 -23.50 18.16 24.60
C ALA A 194 -22.41 18.36 23.52
N ALA A 195 -22.69 18.00 22.26
CA ALA A 195 -21.79 18.22 21.15
C ALA A 195 -21.45 19.72 20.96
N LYS A 196 -22.47 20.59 21.11
CA LYS A 196 -22.29 22.06 21.10
C LYS A 196 -21.28 22.52 22.14
N ALA A 197 -21.35 22.01 23.37
CA ALA A 197 -20.47 22.41 24.45
C ALA A 197 -18.99 22.12 24.11
N ILE A 198 -18.70 20.95 23.54
CA ILE A 198 -17.35 20.58 23.08
C ILE A 198 -16.88 21.49 21.93
N LEU A 199 -17.73 21.70 20.92
CA LEU A 199 -17.41 22.58 19.78
C LEU A 199 -17.12 24.03 20.24
N LEU A 200 -17.91 24.57 21.17
CA LEU A 200 -17.68 25.90 21.75
C LEU A 200 -16.41 25.96 22.59
N ARG A 201 -16.04 24.87 23.27
CA ARG A 201 -14.78 24.81 24.01
C ARG A 201 -13.59 24.85 23.06
N PHE A 202 -13.60 24.07 21.98
CA PHE A 202 -12.57 24.16 20.95
C PHE A 202 -12.51 25.55 20.31
N ALA A 203 -13.65 26.12 19.91
CA ALA A 203 -13.72 27.47 19.35
C ALA A 203 -13.21 28.57 20.30
N LYS A 204 -13.20 28.31 21.63
CA LYS A 204 -12.62 29.25 22.62
C LYS A 204 -11.09 29.21 22.66
N VAL A 205 -10.45 28.06 22.40
CA VAL A 205 -9.01 27.88 22.62
C VAL A 205 -8.19 27.72 21.34
N PHE A 206 -8.78 27.11 20.30
CA PHE A 206 -8.07 26.76 19.08
C PHE A 206 -7.45 27.96 18.34
N PRO A 207 -8.05 29.16 18.31
CA PRO A 207 -7.40 30.35 17.73
C PRO A 207 -6.03 30.68 18.33
N GLU A 208 -5.75 30.26 19.57
CA GLU A 208 -4.47 30.47 20.24
C GLU A 208 -3.55 29.22 20.24
N TYR A 209 -3.99 28.10 19.66
CA TYR A 209 -3.12 26.95 19.47
C TYR A 209 -2.05 27.25 18.42
N LEU A 210 -0.79 27.09 18.80
CA LEU A 210 0.38 27.45 17.99
C LEU A 210 0.64 26.41 16.90
N VAL A 211 1.25 26.85 15.80
CA VAL A 211 1.83 25.94 14.80
C VAL A 211 3.08 25.30 15.42
N ARG A 212 3.17 23.96 15.38
CA ARG A 212 4.32 23.21 15.90
C ARG A 212 4.83 22.17 14.92
N ALA A 213 6.10 21.80 15.04
CA ALA A 213 6.67 20.67 14.32
C ALA A 213 6.10 19.37 14.89
N GLY A 214 5.60 18.47 14.04
CA GLY A 214 5.00 17.20 14.46
C GLY A 214 5.96 16.23 15.12
N TYR A 215 5.50 15.01 15.42
CA TYR A 215 6.31 13.98 16.11
C TYR A 215 6.95 14.50 17.43
N GLY A 216 8.09 13.93 17.83
CA GLY A 216 8.84 14.30 19.03
C GLY A 216 9.84 15.43 18.84
N TYR A 217 9.68 16.28 17.81
CA TYR A 217 10.62 17.37 17.53
C TYR A 217 10.51 18.50 18.59
N GLY A 218 9.29 18.81 19.03
CA GLY A 218 9.06 19.70 20.16
C GLY A 218 9.39 21.18 19.89
N GLU A 219 9.26 21.62 18.64
CA GLU A 219 9.41 23.02 18.22
C GLU A 219 8.05 23.69 18.01
N TYR A 220 7.92 24.96 18.41
CA TYR A 220 6.68 25.73 18.32
C TYR A 220 6.93 27.12 17.72
N ALA A 221 6.03 27.61 16.87
CA ALA A 221 6.02 29.00 16.45
C ALA A 221 5.37 29.85 17.56
N GLY A 222 6.17 30.60 18.31
CA GLY A 222 5.71 31.44 19.42
C GLY A 222 5.03 32.74 19.01
N MET A 223 4.20 32.72 17.96
CA MET A 223 3.60 33.89 17.32
C MET A 223 2.20 33.57 16.78
N ASP A 224 1.61 34.51 16.04
CA ASP A 224 0.31 34.33 15.40
C ASP A 224 0.30 33.10 14.47
N PRO A 225 -0.65 32.16 14.63
CA PRO A 225 -0.68 30.93 13.85
C PRO A 225 -0.93 31.17 12.36
N HIS A 226 -1.57 32.26 11.94
CA HIS A 226 -1.73 32.59 10.52
C HIS A 226 -0.40 33.02 9.93
N ILE A 227 0.32 33.91 10.62
CA ILE A 227 1.67 34.34 10.23
C ILE A 227 2.62 33.14 10.18
N ALA A 228 2.60 32.31 11.22
CA ALA A 228 3.43 31.10 11.28
C ALA A 228 3.09 30.11 10.16
N SER A 229 1.81 29.96 9.82
CA SER A 229 1.39 29.08 8.73
C SER A 229 1.92 29.57 7.39
N GLU A 230 1.75 30.85 7.06
CA GLU A 230 2.21 31.42 5.79
C GLU A 230 3.74 31.42 5.62
N HIS A 231 4.45 31.57 6.74
CA HIS A 231 5.90 31.73 6.79
C HIS A 231 6.62 30.54 7.45
N ILE A 232 6.04 29.33 7.37
CA ILE A 232 6.50 28.17 8.16
C ILE A 232 7.97 27.77 7.94
N LEU A 233 8.56 28.12 6.78
CA LEU A 233 9.95 27.88 6.42
C LEU A 233 10.85 29.15 6.48
N ASP A 234 10.28 30.30 6.82
CA ASP A 234 10.98 31.60 6.90
C ASP A 234 10.25 32.53 7.90
N LEU A 235 10.23 32.10 9.16
CA LEU A 235 9.48 32.77 10.22
C LEU A 235 10.04 34.19 10.48
N PRO A 236 9.17 35.19 10.70
CA PRO A 236 9.61 36.56 10.96
C PRO A 236 10.34 36.72 12.29
N GLU A 237 10.03 35.84 13.25
CA GLU A 237 10.62 35.78 14.58
C GLU A 237 11.19 34.39 14.84
N ASN A 238 12.04 34.27 15.87
CA ASN A 238 12.58 32.96 16.25
C ASN A 238 11.45 32.05 16.76
N GLU A 239 11.44 30.82 16.28
CA GLU A 239 10.67 29.74 16.86
C GLU A 239 11.18 29.37 18.26
N LEU A 240 10.30 28.73 19.04
CA LEU A 240 10.57 28.28 20.39
C LEU A 240 11.18 26.88 20.33
N VAL A 241 12.45 26.78 20.74
CA VAL A 241 13.20 25.52 20.85
C VAL A 241 13.86 25.40 22.23
N TYR A 242 14.05 24.17 22.68
CA TYR A 242 14.79 23.85 23.91
C TYR A 242 16.27 23.55 23.62
N PRO A 243 17.19 23.83 24.57
CA PRO A 243 18.61 23.46 24.41
C PRO A 243 18.83 21.95 24.24
N PRO A 244 19.83 21.51 23.44
CA PRO A 244 20.85 22.31 22.76
C PRO A 244 20.45 22.86 21.38
N ASN A 245 19.21 22.66 20.95
CA ASN A 245 18.71 23.21 19.69
C ASN A 245 18.77 24.74 19.74
N LYS A 246 18.92 25.35 18.57
CA LYS A 246 18.98 26.79 18.39
C LYS A 246 17.97 27.18 17.32
N PRO A 247 17.30 28.32 17.47
CA PRO A 247 16.34 28.75 16.49
C PRO A 247 17.04 29.03 15.15
N ASP A 248 16.41 28.59 14.07
CA ASP A 248 16.82 28.83 12.69
C ASP A 248 15.68 29.39 11.80
N ARG A 249 14.62 29.92 12.44
CA ARG A 249 13.48 30.63 11.84
C ARG A 249 12.64 29.79 10.89
N LYS A 250 12.39 28.55 11.28
CA LYS A 250 11.43 27.67 10.60
C LYS A 250 10.89 26.66 11.58
N ILE A 251 9.80 26.00 11.21
CA ILE A 251 9.33 24.79 11.87
C ILE A 251 9.98 23.58 11.20
N PHE A 252 10.61 22.70 11.99
CA PHE A 252 11.29 21.53 11.44
C PHE A 252 10.37 20.69 10.52
N THR A 253 10.85 20.37 9.32
CA THR A 253 10.13 19.72 8.20
C THR A 253 8.95 20.49 7.58
N GLY A 254 8.68 21.73 8.00
CA GLY A 254 7.60 22.56 7.45
C GLY A 254 6.22 21.88 7.53
N TYR A 255 5.39 22.09 6.51
CA TYR A 255 4.02 21.56 6.47
C TYR A 255 3.91 20.03 6.59
N TRP A 256 4.94 19.28 6.18
CA TRP A 256 4.88 17.81 6.13
C TRP A 256 4.57 17.16 7.49
N SER A 257 5.00 17.78 8.59
CA SER A 257 4.64 17.31 9.94
C SER A 257 3.94 18.36 10.80
N ALA A 258 3.73 19.57 10.31
CA ALA A 258 3.17 20.66 11.10
C ALA A 258 1.78 20.30 11.65
N SER A 259 1.49 20.76 12.86
CA SER A 259 0.20 20.55 13.51
C SER A 259 -0.11 21.68 14.47
N ARG A 260 -1.40 21.88 14.75
CA ARG A 260 -1.92 22.69 15.86
C ARG A 260 -2.68 21.87 16.90
N ILE A 261 -2.99 20.61 16.58
CA ILE A 261 -3.79 19.71 17.42
C ILE A 261 -3.01 18.47 17.92
N GLY A 262 -1.71 18.40 17.62
CA GLY A 262 -0.81 17.36 18.13
C GLY A 262 -0.60 16.17 17.20
N THR A 263 -1.07 16.24 15.95
CA THR A 263 -0.77 15.22 14.93
C THR A 263 0.64 15.40 14.36
N SER A 264 0.97 14.59 13.34
CA SER A 264 2.23 14.64 12.61
C SER A 264 2.01 15.04 11.13
N GLY A 265 1.28 16.13 10.90
CA GLY A 265 0.94 16.64 9.56
C GLY A 265 -0.43 16.18 9.04
N MET A 266 -1.31 15.69 9.91
CA MET A 266 -2.59 15.05 9.55
C MET A 266 -3.79 15.66 10.28
N ASP A 267 -3.73 16.96 10.58
CA ASP A 267 -4.80 17.68 11.28
C ASP A 267 -6.14 17.61 10.52
N GLY A 268 -6.12 17.46 9.20
CA GLY A 268 -7.32 17.37 8.38
C GLY A 268 -8.29 16.26 8.78
N GLY A 269 -7.79 15.13 9.29
CA GLY A 269 -8.65 14.06 9.81
C GLY A 269 -9.47 14.53 11.03
N TRP A 270 -8.88 15.36 11.88
CA TRP A 270 -9.58 16.00 12.99
C TRP A 270 -10.57 17.05 12.49
N VAL A 271 -10.18 17.86 11.50
CA VAL A 271 -11.06 18.86 10.87
C VAL A 271 -12.31 18.23 10.25
N VAL A 272 -12.18 17.08 9.57
CA VAL A 272 -13.35 16.32 9.06
C VAL A 272 -14.29 15.95 10.21
N ARG A 273 -13.77 15.40 11.32
CA ARG A 273 -14.60 14.96 12.45
C ARG A 273 -15.38 16.11 13.10
N ILE A 274 -14.73 17.24 13.38
CA ILE A 274 -15.42 18.40 13.98
C ILE A 274 -16.43 19.03 13.00
N SER A 275 -16.13 19.01 11.69
CA SER A 275 -17.01 19.54 10.65
C SER A 275 -18.25 18.68 10.47
N ASP A 276 -18.10 17.35 10.47
CA ASP A 276 -19.22 16.40 10.44
C ASP A 276 -20.07 16.53 11.70
N ALA A 277 -19.45 16.62 12.88
CA ALA A 277 -20.19 16.79 14.14
C ALA A 277 -21.03 18.07 14.16
N TYR A 278 -20.48 19.20 13.68
CA TYR A 278 -21.24 20.42 13.46
C TYR A 278 -22.38 20.20 12.46
N SER A 279 -22.07 19.61 11.30
CA SER A 279 -23.04 19.39 10.22
C SER A 279 -24.24 18.53 10.64
N LEU A 280 -23.99 17.53 11.49
CA LEU A 280 -25.04 16.64 11.97
C LEU A 280 -25.93 17.30 13.03
N THR A 281 -25.42 18.26 13.80
CA THR A 281 -26.10 18.77 15.01
C THR A 281 -26.55 20.23 14.92
N CYS A 282 -26.00 21.04 14.00
CA CYS A 282 -26.22 22.50 14.00
C CYS A 282 -27.67 22.92 13.73
N THR A 283 -28.50 22.03 13.18
CA THR A 283 -29.94 22.24 12.93
C THR A 283 -30.83 21.69 14.04
N ALA A 284 -30.25 21.15 15.11
CA ALA A 284 -31.00 20.56 16.21
C ALA A 284 -31.95 21.54 16.92
N VAL A 285 -33.09 21.01 17.35
CA VAL A 285 -34.16 21.75 18.02
C VAL A 285 -34.54 21.08 19.34
N ASN A 286 -34.65 21.87 20.41
CA ASN A 286 -35.21 21.46 21.70
C ASN A 286 -36.54 22.20 21.89
N SER A 287 -37.64 21.47 22.09
CA SER A 287 -38.95 22.06 22.49
C SER A 287 -39.37 23.26 21.64
N SER A 288 -39.12 23.21 20.33
CA SER A 288 -39.35 24.27 19.31
C SER A 288 -38.35 25.43 19.24
N ALA A 289 -37.25 25.41 20.00
CA ALA A 289 -36.13 26.37 19.91
C ALA A 289 -34.87 25.71 19.33
N SER A 290 -34.05 26.48 18.60
CA SER A 290 -32.76 25.98 18.10
C SER A 290 -31.79 25.73 19.26
N VAL A 291 -31.15 24.56 19.30
CA VAL A 291 -30.10 24.22 20.28
C VAL A 291 -28.90 25.17 20.15
N TYR A 292 -28.59 25.55 18.91
CA TYR A 292 -27.53 26.48 18.56
C TYR A 292 -28.13 27.87 18.26
N SER A 293 -27.69 28.89 18.99
CA SER A 293 -27.96 30.28 18.61
C SER A 293 -27.17 30.69 17.38
N LYS A 294 -27.58 31.79 16.72
CA LYS A 294 -26.88 32.33 15.55
C LYS A 294 -25.43 32.71 15.88
N ASP A 295 -25.20 33.29 17.06
CA ASP A 295 -23.87 33.74 17.49
C ASP A 295 -22.96 32.55 17.84
N GLU A 296 -23.51 31.49 18.44
CA GLU A 296 -22.75 30.24 18.68
C GLU A 296 -22.35 29.57 17.36
N LYS A 297 -23.25 29.53 16.36
CA LYS A 297 -22.91 29.02 15.02
C LYS A 297 -21.79 29.83 14.38
N LEU A 298 -21.93 31.17 14.39
CA LEU A 298 -20.91 32.06 13.82
C LEU A 298 -19.55 31.84 14.48
N LYS A 299 -19.54 31.69 15.81
CA LYS A 299 -18.33 31.40 16.58
C LYS A 299 -17.70 30.07 16.21
N ILE A 300 -18.47 29.00 16.11
CA ILE A 300 -17.96 27.66 15.74
C ILE A 300 -17.45 27.68 14.28
N GLU A 301 -18.21 28.25 13.35
CA GLU A 301 -17.82 28.31 11.94
C GLU A 301 -16.51 29.08 11.75
N LYS A 302 -16.37 30.25 12.39
CA LYS A 302 -15.21 31.13 12.24
C LYS A 302 -14.01 30.67 13.08
N ASP A 303 -14.19 30.59 14.39
CA ASP A 303 -13.10 30.45 15.36
C ASP A 303 -12.65 28.98 15.52
N LEU A 304 -13.35 28.03 14.89
CA LEU A 304 -12.98 26.62 14.89
C LEU A 304 -12.90 26.04 13.47
N LEU A 305 -14.00 25.98 12.72
CA LEU A 305 -14.01 25.22 11.46
C LEU A 305 -13.13 25.85 10.38
N LEU A 306 -13.29 27.15 10.13
CA LEU A 306 -12.43 27.88 9.18
C LEU A 306 -11.00 28.01 9.72
N GLU A 307 -10.84 28.42 10.98
CA GLU A 307 -9.54 28.55 11.65
C GLU A 307 -8.69 27.27 11.57
N ALA A 308 -9.29 26.09 11.74
CA ALA A 308 -8.60 24.81 11.67
C ALA A 308 -8.11 24.44 10.27
N THR A 309 -8.63 25.07 9.23
CA THR A 309 -8.18 24.86 7.84
C THR A 309 -6.99 25.72 7.45
N TYR A 310 -6.69 26.80 8.19
CA TYR A 310 -5.74 27.83 7.73
C TYR A 310 -4.34 27.28 7.45
N LEU A 311 -3.79 26.47 8.37
CA LEU A 311 -2.49 25.81 8.18
C LEU A 311 -2.47 24.93 6.92
N ALA A 312 -3.56 24.19 6.69
CA ALA A 312 -3.70 23.34 5.50
C ALA A 312 -3.81 24.16 4.21
N ALA A 313 -4.53 25.29 4.26
CA ALA A 313 -4.72 26.19 3.13
C ALA A 313 -3.41 26.85 2.66
N CYS A 314 -2.41 26.95 3.53
CA CYS A 314 -1.06 27.43 3.21
C CYS A 314 -0.17 26.37 2.54
N ASP A 315 -0.47 25.08 2.66
CA ASP A 315 0.31 23.99 2.04
C ASP A 315 -0.16 23.70 0.61
N THR A 316 0.67 24.00 -0.37
CA THR A 316 0.36 23.75 -1.81
C THR A 316 0.84 22.40 -2.32
N LEU A 317 1.59 21.62 -1.53
CA LEU A 317 2.18 20.34 -1.93
C LEU A 317 1.25 19.15 -1.64
N ILE A 318 1.36 18.10 -2.44
CA ILE A 318 0.58 16.86 -2.29
C ILE A 318 1.52 15.69 -1.96
N ASN A 319 1.23 14.99 -0.87
CA ASN A 319 1.88 13.77 -0.40
C ASN A 319 0.89 12.91 0.40
N ASN A 320 1.34 11.76 0.91
CA ASN A 320 0.56 10.80 1.68
C ASN A 320 -0.12 11.38 2.96
N LYS A 321 0.30 12.53 3.46
CA LYS A 321 -0.29 13.22 4.63
C LYS A 321 -1.10 14.44 4.26
N SER A 322 -0.56 15.31 3.40
CA SER A 322 -1.19 16.61 3.08
C SER A 322 -2.56 16.44 2.43
N VAL A 323 -2.83 15.30 1.78
CA VAL A 323 -4.15 15.01 1.24
C VAL A 323 -5.25 14.89 2.30
N GLY A 324 -4.93 14.39 3.50
CA GLY A 324 -5.87 14.40 4.63
C GLY A 324 -6.22 15.83 5.04
N ASN A 325 -5.25 16.74 5.01
CA ASN A 325 -5.45 18.17 5.26
C ASN A 325 -6.35 18.82 4.19
N ARG A 326 -6.21 18.40 2.92
CA ARG A 326 -7.11 18.80 1.83
C ARG A 326 -8.54 18.31 2.03
N ALA A 327 -8.71 17.08 2.54
CA ALA A 327 -10.02 16.55 2.90
C ALA A 327 -10.68 17.40 4.00
N GLY A 328 -9.92 17.74 5.05
CA GLY A 328 -10.37 18.64 6.12
C GLY A 328 -10.84 19.99 5.60
N ALA A 329 -10.03 20.65 4.77
CA ALA A 329 -10.39 21.92 4.13
C ALA A 329 -11.68 21.80 3.30
N SER A 330 -11.80 20.77 2.47
CA SER A 330 -12.98 20.58 1.61
C SER A 330 -14.25 20.37 2.42
N VAL A 331 -14.23 19.45 3.39
CA VAL A 331 -15.40 19.11 4.21
C VAL A 331 -15.81 20.29 5.09
N ALA A 332 -14.86 21.01 5.70
CA ALA A 332 -15.15 22.24 6.43
C ALA A 332 -15.81 23.28 5.50
N GLY A 333 -15.24 23.47 4.30
CA GLY A 333 -15.80 24.34 3.27
C GLY A 333 -17.24 23.99 2.88
N MET A 334 -17.56 22.70 2.72
CA MET A 334 -18.93 22.24 2.44
C MET A 334 -19.88 22.56 3.61
N CYS A 335 -19.43 22.32 4.85
CA CYS A 335 -20.25 22.52 6.03
C CYS A 335 -20.52 23.99 6.34
N VAL A 336 -19.60 24.91 6.01
CA VAL A 336 -19.79 26.34 6.29
C VAL A 336 -20.24 27.13 5.06
N GLY A 337 -20.14 26.56 3.86
CA GLY A 337 -20.49 27.23 2.61
C GLY A 337 -19.37 28.09 2.03
N HIS A 338 -18.15 27.57 2.05
CA HIS A 338 -16.98 28.21 1.45
C HIS A 338 -16.51 27.44 0.20
N PRO A 339 -17.03 27.76 -1.00
CA PRO A 339 -16.66 27.06 -2.24
C PRO A 339 -15.15 27.08 -2.52
N GLY A 340 -14.44 28.20 -2.24
CA GLY A 340 -12.97 28.25 -2.39
C GLY A 340 -12.21 27.13 -1.66
N LEU A 341 -12.59 26.81 -0.42
CA LEU A 341 -12.02 25.69 0.34
C LEU A 341 -12.42 24.33 -0.24
N VAL A 342 -13.66 24.19 -0.72
CA VAL A 342 -14.13 22.96 -1.39
C VAL A 342 -13.28 22.64 -2.61
N HIS A 343 -13.09 23.64 -3.48
CA HIS A 343 -12.29 23.56 -4.69
C HIS A 343 -10.81 23.34 -4.41
N PHE A 344 -10.25 24.02 -3.41
CA PHE A 344 -8.88 23.79 -2.94
C PHE A 344 -8.65 22.35 -2.48
N GLY A 345 -9.61 21.78 -1.76
CA GLY A 345 -9.57 20.39 -1.35
C GLY A 345 -9.67 19.44 -2.53
N LEU A 346 -10.61 19.67 -3.45
CA LEU A 346 -10.84 18.83 -4.64
C LEU A 346 -9.64 18.83 -5.59
N ASP A 347 -8.97 19.96 -5.77
CA ASP A 347 -7.70 20.05 -6.50
C ASP A 347 -6.64 19.12 -5.89
N GLY A 348 -6.53 19.09 -4.56
CA GLY A 348 -5.63 18.18 -3.87
C GLY A 348 -5.99 16.71 -4.06
N PHE A 349 -7.29 16.38 -4.02
CA PHE A 349 -7.79 15.03 -4.31
C PHE A 349 -7.44 14.58 -5.73
N LYS A 350 -7.75 15.40 -6.75
CA LYS A 350 -7.44 15.12 -8.16
C LYS A 350 -5.94 14.89 -8.36
N LYS A 351 -5.10 15.78 -7.84
CA LYS A 351 -3.63 15.62 -7.87
C LYS A 351 -3.14 14.34 -7.18
N THR A 352 -3.86 13.85 -6.17
CA THR A 352 -3.51 12.60 -5.49
C THR A 352 -3.82 11.40 -6.37
N VAL A 353 -5.05 11.30 -6.89
CA VAL A 353 -5.45 10.17 -7.75
C VAL A 353 -4.79 10.19 -9.14
N ASP A 354 -4.41 11.37 -9.63
CA ASP A 354 -3.78 11.54 -10.95
C ASP A 354 -2.24 11.61 -10.89
N GLY A 355 -1.64 11.85 -9.71
CA GLY A 355 -0.22 12.19 -9.61
C GLY A 355 0.56 11.63 -8.42
N TRP A 356 -0.10 11.17 -7.34
CA TRP A 356 0.57 10.35 -6.32
C TRP A 356 0.39 8.87 -6.62
N PHE A 357 -0.81 8.43 -6.99
CA PHE A 357 -0.99 7.11 -7.61
C PHE A 357 -0.37 7.10 -9.01
N LEU A 358 0.08 5.93 -9.43
CA LEU A 358 0.68 5.72 -10.74
C LEU A 358 -0.39 5.80 -11.84
N PRO A 359 -0.01 6.01 -13.11
CA PRO A 359 -0.99 6.19 -14.19
C PRO A 359 -1.92 4.99 -14.45
N ASP A 360 -1.64 3.81 -13.89
CA ASP A 360 -2.50 2.60 -13.88
C ASP A 360 -3.33 2.44 -12.60
N GLY A 361 -3.32 3.42 -11.69
CA GLY A 361 -3.94 3.38 -10.38
C GLY A 361 -3.08 2.67 -9.31
N GLY A 362 -1.94 2.09 -9.68
CA GLY A 362 -1.02 1.44 -8.73
C GLY A 362 -0.47 2.41 -7.69
N THR A 363 -0.10 1.90 -6.52
CA THR A 363 0.57 2.71 -5.51
C THR A 363 2.00 3.03 -5.92
N SER A 364 2.45 4.27 -5.66
CA SER A 364 3.83 4.70 -5.91
C SER A 364 4.81 4.40 -4.77
N GLU A 365 4.32 3.77 -3.68
CA GLU A 365 5.10 3.52 -2.45
C GLU A 365 4.93 2.06 -1.98
N SER A 366 3.79 1.74 -1.35
CA SER A 366 3.51 0.38 -0.85
C SER A 366 2.02 0.19 -0.61
N PRO A 367 1.52 -1.06 -0.50
CA PRO A 367 0.13 -1.29 -0.10
C PRO A 367 -0.26 -0.62 1.23
N ALA A 368 0.60 -0.63 2.25
CA ALA A 368 0.29 0.00 3.53
C ALA A 368 0.17 1.53 3.41
N TYR A 369 1.08 2.16 2.65
CA TYR A 369 1.00 3.60 2.36
C TYR A 369 -0.18 3.94 1.45
N ALA A 370 -0.55 3.06 0.52
CA ALA A 370 -1.78 3.22 -0.26
C ALA A 370 -3.01 3.21 0.63
N MET A 371 -3.11 2.29 1.60
CA MET A 371 -4.23 2.25 2.55
C MET A 371 -4.26 3.50 3.46
N MET A 372 -3.10 4.00 3.87
CA MET A 372 -2.99 5.28 4.58
C MET A 372 -3.51 6.44 3.73
N THR A 373 -3.03 6.57 2.48
CA THR A 373 -3.46 7.62 1.55
C THR A 373 -4.95 7.50 1.23
N MET A 374 -5.45 6.28 0.96
CA MET A 374 -6.87 5.98 0.75
C MET A 374 -7.72 6.38 1.94
N SER A 375 -7.24 6.20 3.16
CA SER A 375 -7.91 6.70 4.37
C SER A 375 -7.96 8.22 4.39
N GLY A 376 -6.88 8.90 4.00
CA GLY A 376 -6.81 10.35 3.89
C GLY A 376 -7.79 10.93 2.86
N ILE A 377 -8.04 10.23 1.74
CA ILE A 377 -8.97 10.67 0.68
C ILE A 377 -10.38 10.09 0.77
N ARG A 378 -10.64 9.13 1.66
CA ARG A 378 -11.98 8.57 1.90
C ARG A 378 -13.07 9.63 2.11
N PRO A 379 -12.83 10.74 2.84
CA PRO A 379 -13.86 11.77 3.01
C PRO A 379 -14.33 12.38 1.68
N PHE A 380 -13.49 12.46 0.64
CA PHE A 380 -13.93 12.96 -0.67
C PHE A 380 -14.97 12.05 -1.31
N ALA A 381 -14.71 10.74 -1.31
CA ALA A 381 -15.63 9.72 -1.81
C ALA A 381 -16.98 9.74 -1.09
N LEU A 382 -16.97 10.15 0.18
CA LEU A 382 -18.18 10.27 0.98
C LEU A 382 -18.92 11.61 0.78
N ALA A 383 -18.21 12.72 0.90
CA ALA A 383 -18.77 14.06 0.91
C ALA A 383 -19.17 14.57 -0.47
N PHE A 384 -18.50 14.13 -1.54
CA PHE A 384 -18.84 14.53 -2.91
C PHE A 384 -19.88 13.62 -3.55
N ARG A 385 -20.75 12.89 -2.82
CA ARG A 385 -21.86 12.17 -3.48
C ARG A 385 -22.97 13.13 -3.91
N GLY A 386 -22.91 13.60 -5.16
CA GLY A 386 -23.89 14.53 -5.75
C GLY A 386 -23.74 15.96 -5.20
N TYR A 387 -22.49 16.41 -5.05
CA TYR A 387 -22.21 17.74 -4.52
C TYR A 387 -22.41 18.81 -5.61
N SER A 388 -23.06 19.91 -5.22
CA SER A 388 -23.15 21.13 -6.03
C SER A 388 -22.70 22.32 -5.22
N ASP A 389 -21.99 23.25 -5.86
CA ASP A 389 -21.66 24.53 -5.24
C ASP A 389 -22.92 25.34 -4.90
N PRO A 390 -22.87 26.26 -3.90
CA PRO A 390 -23.99 27.10 -3.52
C PRO A 390 -24.67 27.74 -4.74
N PRO A 391 -26.01 27.84 -4.81
CA PRO A 391 -26.73 28.25 -6.03
C PRO A 391 -26.26 29.57 -6.64
N ASN A 392 -25.78 30.51 -5.82
CA ASN A 392 -25.30 31.83 -6.27
C ASN A 392 -23.78 31.90 -6.51
N TYR A 393 -23.06 30.79 -6.38
CA TYR A 393 -21.65 30.71 -6.75
C TYR A 393 -21.52 30.63 -8.27
N ALA A 394 -20.87 31.62 -8.89
CA ALA A 394 -20.71 31.74 -10.33
C ALA A 394 -19.24 31.62 -10.78
N GLY A 395 -18.43 30.86 -10.02
CA GLY A 395 -17.05 30.56 -10.39
C GLY A 395 -16.98 29.75 -11.69
N PRO A 396 -15.90 29.90 -12.50
CA PRO A 396 -15.78 29.22 -13.80
C PRO A 396 -15.72 27.70 -13.67
N ASP A 397 -15.31 27.19 -12.51
CA ASP A 397 -15.16 25.76 -12.22
C ASP A 397 -16.34 25.21 -11.41
N ARG A 398 -17.48 25.91 -11.37
CA ARG A 398 -18.68 25.51 -10.61
C ARG A 398 -18.98 24.01 -10.75
N LEU A 399 -19.14 23.35 -9.61
CA LEU A 399 -19.55 21.94 -9.55
C LEU A 399 -21.08 21.86 -9.48
N ASP A 400 -21.66 20.99 -10.31
CA ASP A 400 -23.07 20.64 -10.29
C ASP A 400 -23.19 19.11 -10.35
N ASP A 401 -23.80 18.50 -9.32
CA ASP A 401 -23.97 17.04 -9.16
C ASP A 401 -22.66 16.22 -9.31
N PHE A 402 -21.54 16.78 -8.86
CA PHE A 402 -20.23 16.15 -8.95
C PHE A 402 -20.16 14.91 -8.04
N ASN A 403 -19.48 13.86 -8.51
CA ASN A 403 -19.21 12.63 -7.78
C ASN A 403 -17.74 12.21 -7.85
N ALA A 404 -17.02 12.35 -6.73
CA ALA A 404 -15.59 12.01 -6.66
C ALA A 404 -15.28 10.56 -7.06
N CYS A 405 -16.18 9.61 -6.84
CA CYS A 405 -15.97 8.21 -7.20
C CYS A 405 -16.18 7.94 -8.71
N ARG A 406 -17.03 8.71 -9.38
CA ARG A 406 -17.44 8.45 -10.77
C ARG A 406 -16.76 9.38 -11.76
N ASP A 407 -16.41 10.58 -11.32
CA ASP A 407 -15.90 11.65 -12.18
C ASP A 407 -14.37 11.81 -12.06
N THR A 408 -13.69 10.86 -11.41
CA THR A 408 -12.22 10.86 -11.25
C THR A 408 -11.65 9.43 -11.29
N LEU A 409 -10.31 9.31 -11.30
CA LEU A 409 -9.58 8.02 -11.31
C LEU A 409 -9.58 7.28 -9.96
N TYR A 410 -10.41 7.69 -9.00
CA TYR A 410 -10.51 7.03 -7.70
C TYR A 410 -10.87 5.53 -7.81
N GLY A 411 -11.74 5.17 -8.76
CA GLY A 411 -12.11 3.78 -9.02
C GLY A 411 -10.96 2.94 -9.57
N ASP A 412 -10.10 3.53 -10.41
CA ASP A 412 -8.90 2.89 -10.95
C ASP A 412 -7.88 2.58 -9.86
N CYS A 413 -7.69 3.51 -8.92
CA CYS A 413 -6.81 3.30 -7.77
C CYS A 413 -7.30 2.13 -6.90
N TRP A 414 -8.61 2.00 -6.70
CA TRP A 414 -9.18 0.86 -5.97
C TRP A 414 -9.08 -0.45 -6.72
N GLN A 415 -9.34 -0.46 -8.03
CA GLN A 415 -9.17 -1.65 -8.85
C GLN A 415 -7.74 -2.18 -8.73
N ALA A 416 -6.74 -1.31 -8.85
CA ALA A 416 -5.35 -1.70 -8.74
C ALA A 416 -5.04 -2.33 -7.38
N LEU A 417 -5.54 -1.77 -6.28
CA LEU A 417 -5.40 -2.35 -4.94
C LEU A 417 -6.10 -3.71 -4.81
N VAL A 418 -7.33 -3.86 -5.30
CA VAL A 418 -8.03 -5.15 -5.24
C VAL A 418 -7.27 -6.22 -6.02
N TRP A 419 -6.65 -5.87 -7.15
CA TRP A 419 -5.92 -6.79 -8.01
C TRP A 419 -4.53 -7.18 -7.50
N THR A 420 -3.98 -6.48 -6.49
CA THR A 420 -2.71 -6.84 -5.83
C THR A 420 -2.90 -7.70 -4.56
N LEU A 421 -4.14 -7.97 -4.15
CA LEU A 421 -4.43 -8.89 -3.05
C LEU A 421 -4.04 -10.33 -3.37
N GLN A 422 -3.68 -11.10 -2.34
CA GLN A 422 -3.46 -12.54 -2.44
C GLN A 422 -4.72 -13.34 -2.06
N GLY A 423 -4.64 -14.68 -2.12
CA GLY A 423 -5.76 -15.60 -1.94
C GLY A 423 -6.49 -15.56 -0.59
N ASP A 424 -5.96 -14.87 0.42
CA ASP A 424 -6.60 -14.68 1.71
C ASP A 424 -7.13 -13.24 1.93
N LEU A 425 -7.05 -12.37 0.93
CA LEU A 425 -7.42 -10.94 0.98
C LEU A 425 -6.45 -10.04 1.76
N HIS A 426 -5.22 -10.49 2.03
CA HIS A 426 -4.11 -9.61 2.39
C HIS A 426 -3.37 -9.13 1.14
N PHE A 427 -2.61 -8.05 1.28
CA PHE A 427 -1.62 -7.67 0.27
C PHE A 427 -0.35 -8.48 0.46
N THR A 428 0.42 -8.65 -0.62
CA THR A 428 1.81 -9.11 -0.49
C THR A 428 2.58 -8.12 0.40
N PRO A 429 3.44 -8.56 1.34
CA PRO A 429 4.21 -7.68 2.22
C PRO A 429 5.42 -7.06 1.51
N SER A 430 5.21 -6.54 0.29
CA SER A 430 6.21 -5.90 -0.56
C SER A 430 6.47 -4.47 -0.12
N ALA A 431 7.71 -4.00 -0.26
CA ALA A 431 8.13 -2.66 0.16
C ALA A 431 7.79 -2.40 1.64
N ASP A 432 7.59 -1.14 2.04
CA ASP A 432 7.13 -0.81 3.40
C ASP A 432 5.65 -1.21 3.61
N SER A 433 5.34 -2.51 3.62
CA SER A 433 4.02 -3.09 3.92
C SER A 433 4.10 -4.23 4.94
N TYR A 434 3.04 -4.41 5.73
CA TYR A 434 2.95 -5.49 6.73
C TYR A 434 2.21 -6.71 6.15
N LYS A 435 2.48 -7.91 6.70
CA LYS A 435 1.69 -9.13 6.44
C LYS A 435 0.19 -8.96 6.69
N SER A 436 -0.16 -8.16 7.69
CA SER A 436 -1.54 -7.91 8.10
C SER A 436 -2.23 -6.84 7.27
N THR A 437 -1.55 -6.24 6.29
CA THR A 437 -2.15 -5.18 5.47
C THR A 437 -3.24 -5.79 4.60
N SER A 438 -4.45 -5.23 4.66
CA SER A 438 -5.62 -5.68 3.91
C SER A 438 -6.56 -4.52 3.60
N ILE A 439 -7.58 -4.76 2.78
CA ILE A 439 -8.69 -3.83 2.58
C ILE A 439 -9.68 -4.00 3.73
N GLY A 440 -9.73 -3.03 4.63
CA GLY A 440 -10.67 -3.05 5.77
C GLY A 440 -12.14 -2.95 5.36
N VAL A 441 -13.04 -3.46 6.22
CA VAL A 441 -14.51 -3.51 5.97
C VAL A 441 -15.07 -2.14 5.58
N GLN A 442 -14.59 -1.05 6.18
CA GLN A 442 -15.05 0.31 5.89
C GLN A 442 -14.79 0.77 4.45
N PHE A 443 -13.77 0.19 3.80
CA PHE A 443 -13.48 0.44 2.39
C PHE A 443 -14.26 -0.54 1.50
N ALA A 444 -14.43 -1.79 1.92
CA ALA A 444 -15.28 -2.72 1.19
C ALA A 444 -16.76 -2.25 1.14
N ASP A 445 -17.27 -1.67 2.25
CA ASP A 445 -18.59 -1.02 2.28
C ASP A 445 -18.65 0.16 1.30
N LEU A 446 -17.59 0.98 1.27
CA LEU A 446 -17.49 2.12 0.35
C LEU A 446 -17.48 1.66 -1.12
N LEU A 447 -16.71 0.62 -1.44
CA LEU A 447 -16.64 0.05 -2.78
C LEU A 447 -17.99 -0.50 -3.23
N ALA A 448 -18.67 -1.28 -2.39
CA ALA A 448 -20.00 -1.79 -2.68
C ALA A 448 -21.05 -0.68 -2.84
N LEU A 449 -20.90 0.44 -2.11
CA LEU A 449 -21.76 1.62 -2.25
C LEU A 449 -21.47 2.41 -3.54
N ALA A 450 -20.20 2.71 -3.81
CA ALA A 450 -19.79 3.56 -4.93
C ALA A 450 -19.86 2.82 -6.28
N TYR A 451 -19.52 1.54 -6.27
CA TYR A 451 -19.37 0.66 -7.43
C TYR A 451 -20.05 -0.70 -7.16
N PRO A 452 -21.39 -0.79 -7.21
CA PRO A 452 -22.16 -1.96 -6.74
C PRO A 452 -22.11 -3.17 -7.70
N THR A 453 -20.93 -3.52 -8.21
CA THR A 453 -20.68 -4.71 -9.03
C THR A 453 -20.67 -5.97 -8.16
N ASP A 454 -20.91 -7.13 -8.77
CA ASP A 454 -20.90 -8.41 -8.05
C ASP A 454 -19.53 -8.70 -7.41
N ALA A 455 -18.43 -8.28 -8.02
CA ALA A 455 -17.09 -8.44 -7.48
C ALA A 455 -16.87 -7.63 -6.19
N HIS A 456 -17.31 -6.36 -6.14
CA HIS A 456 -17.18 -5.53 -4.95
C HIS A 456 -18.11 -5.98 -3.82
N VAL A 457 -19.31 -6.47 -4.16
CA VAL A 457 -20.21 -7.06 -3.16
C VAL A 457 -19.67 -8.39 -2.63
N ALA A 458 -19.08 -9.23 -3.48
CA ALA A 458 -18.40 -10.45 -3.05
C ALA A 458 -17.22 -10.13 -2.13
N LEU A 459 -16.38 -9.14 -2.48
CA LEU A 459 -15.31 -8.64 -1.62
C LEU A 459 -15.86 -8.24 -0.25
N LEU A 460 -16.91 -7.40 -0.20
CA LEU A 460 -17.52 -7.00 1.06
C LEU A 460 -18.01 -8.19 1.88
N LYS A 461 -18.71 -9.15 1.27
CA LYS A 461 -19.20 -10.34 1.98
C LYS A 461 -18.07 -11.17 2.58
N GLU A 462 -17.01 -11.42 1.81
CA GLU A 462 -15.86 -12.19 2.30
C GLU A 462 -15.08 -11.42 3.38
N THR A 463 -14.91 -10.11 3.24
CA THR A 463 -14.26 -9.28 4.28
C THR A 463 -15.08 -9.25 5.57
N VAL A 464 -16.41 -9.10 5.47
CA VAL A 464 -17.33 -9.14 6.63
C VAL A 464 -17.29 -10.51 7.33
N ALA A 465 -17.24 -11.60 6.57
CA ALA A 465 -17.17 -12.95 7.15
C ALA A 465 -15.88 -13.21 7.94
N LYS A 466 -14.82 -12.45 7.68
CA LYS A 466 -13.51 -12.55 8.36
C LYS A 466 -13.33 -11.55 9.51
N ASP A 467 -14.23 -10.58 9.67
CA ASP A 467 -14.11 -9.51 10.66
C ASP A 467 -15.30 -9.52 11.62
N GLU A 468 -15.06 -10.00 12.85
CA GLU A 468 -16.07 -10.04 13.91
C GLU A 468 -16.59 -8.64 14.31
N THR A 469 -15.86 -7.58 13.95
CA THR A 469 -16.23 -6.18 14.21
C THR A 469 -16.93 -5.49 13.02
N ALA A 470 -17.26 -6.24 11.96
CA ALA A 470 -17.82 -5.72 10.72
C ALA A 470 -19.18 -4.99 10.86
N GLY A 471 -19.86 -5.06 12.00
CA GLY A 471 -21.09 -4.33 12.33
C GLY A 471 -20.87 -2.93 12.90
N GLY A 472 -19.85 -2.20 12.43
CA GLY A 472 -19.47 -0.87 12.92
C GLY A 472 -20.17 0.31 12.23
N GLN A 473 -19.66 1.53 12.49
CA GLN A 473 -20.21 2.79 11.94
C GLN A 473 -20.37 2.74 10.41
N SER A 474 -19.32 2.34 9.68
CA SER A 474 -19.36 2.30 8.21
C SER A 474 -20.50 1.40 7.69
N ALA A 475 -20.73 0.27 8.35
CA ALA A 475 -21.79 -0.66 7.99
C ALA A 475 -23.16 0.01 8.09
N VAL A 476 -23.44 0.67 9.21
CA VAL A 476 -24.74 1.32 9.45
C VAL A 476 -25.06 2.34 8.35
N PHE A 477 -24.11 3.20 8.00
CA PHE A 477 -24.36 4.30 7.05
C PHE A 477 -24.16 3.91 5.57
N CYS A 478 -23.28 2.96 5.26
CA CYS A 478 -22.90 2.65 3.86
C CYS A 478 -23.42 1.31 3.36
N ARG A 479 -23.63 0.30 4.21
CA ARG A 479 -23.97 -1.05 3.75
C ARG A 479 -25.38 -1.11 3.21
N ASP A 480 -25.52 -1.74 2.04
CA ASP A 480 -26.83 -2.06 1.46
C ASP A 480 -27.66 -2.91 2.45
N PRO A 481 -28.85 -2.44 2.87
CA PRO A 481 -29.71 -3.22 3.77
C PRO A 481 -30.11 -4.60 3.23
N GLU A 482 -29.98 -4.83 1.92
CA GLU A 482 -30.28 -6.11 1.27
C GLU A 482 -29.03 -6.97 0.99
N LEU A 483 -27.85 -6.61 1.53
CA LEU A 483 -26.58 -7.32 1.27
C LEU A 483 -26.68 -8.84 1.43
N GLU A 484 -27.29 -9.31 2.52
CA GLU A 484 -27.40 -10.74 2.84
C GLU A 484 -28.21 -11.49 1.78
N SER A 485 -29.28 -10.88 1.27
CA SER A 485 -30.16 -11.51 0.27
C SER A 485 -29.56 -11.51 -1.14
N ARG A 486 -28.66 -10.57 -1.45
CA ARG A 486 -28.03 -10.42 -2.76
C ARG A 486 -27.13 -11.61 -3.08
N GLN A 487 -27.45 -12.41 -4.10
CA GLN A 487 -26.56 -13.49 -4.53
C GLN A 487 -25.35 -12.92 -5.28
N THR A 488 -24.16 -13.43 -4.98
CA THR A 488 -22.91 -13.05 -5.67
C THR A 488 -22.03 -14.27 -5.88
N PRO A 489 -21.25 -14.34 -6.97
CA PRO A 489 -20.16 -15.30 -7.09
C PRO A 489 -19.08 -15.03 -6.02
N LEU A 490 -18.17 -15.99 -5.84
CA LEU A 490 -16.93 -15.76 -5.06
C LEU A 490 -16.04 -14.72 -5.74
N ILE A 491 -15.25 -14.01 -4.96
CA ILE A 491 -14.28 -13.06 -5.52
C ILE A 491 -13.27 -13.80 -6.39
N ARG A 492 -13.01 -13.23 -7.58
CA ARG A 492 -12.03 -13.73 -8.53
C ARG A 492 -10.83 -12.77 -8.57
N MET A 493 -9.63 -13.33 -8.59
CA MET A 493 -8.38 -12.62 -8.77
C MET A 493 -7.72 -13.10 -10.06
N ASP A 494 -7.60 -12.21 -11.04
CA ASP A 494 -7.01 -12.56 -12.33
C ASP A 494 -5.47 -12.46 -12.30
N ASP A 495 -4.82 -13.22 -13.17
CA ASP A 495 -3.43 -12.99 -13.53
C ASP A 495 -3.30 -11.59 -14.14
N VAL A 496 -2.28 -10.83 -13.73
CA VAL A 496 -2.17 -9.43 -14.15
C VAL A 496 -0.71 -8.98 -14.17
N VAL A 497 -0.36 -8.21 -15.21
CA VAL A 497 0.81 -7.34 -15.22
C VAL A 497 0.35 -5.89 -15.21
N PHE A 498 0.95 -5.11 -14.32
CA PHE A 498 0.62 -3.69 -14.18
C PHE A 498 1.51 -2.83 -15.08
N PRO A 499 0.95 -1.94 -15.92
CA PRO A 499 1.73 -1.14 -16.86
C PRO A 499 2.77 -0.23 -16.19
N PHE A 500 2.44 0.42 -15.07
CA PHE A 500 3.28 1.44 -14.41
C PHE A 500 3.74 1.04 -13.01
N LEU A 501 2.94 0.27 -12.26
CA LEU A 501 3.42 -0.38 -11.04
C LEU A 501 4.56 -1.36 -11.34
N SER A 502 4.62 -1.88 -12.57
CA SER A 502 5.64 -2.83 -13.03
C SER A 502 5.77 -4.01 -12.09
N GLN A 503 4.64 -4.60 -11.71
CA GLN A 503 4.55 -5.84 -10.97
C GLN A 503 3.69 -6.85 -11.74
N GLY A 504 4.07 -8.12 -11.68
CA GLY A 504 3.38 -9.22 -12.35
C GLY A 504 2.91 -10.24 -11.33
N TYR A 505 1.67 -10.70 -11.47
CA TYR A 505 1.00 -11.63 -10.57
C TYR A 505 0.48 -12.83 -11.37
N LEU A 506 1.05 -14.01 -11.10
CA LEU A 506 0.55 -15.30 -11.61
C LEU A 506 -0.20 -16.03 -10.51
N ARG A 507 -1.37 -16.59 -10.81
CA ARG A 507 -2.31 -17.15 -9.82
C ARG A 507 -2.81 -18.53 -10.21
N THR A 508 -3.23 -19.35 -9.25
CA THR A 508 -3.88 -20.65 -9.52
C THR A 508 -5.22 -20.80 -8.82
N GLY A 509 -5.95 -21.85 -9.21
CA GLY A 509 -7.29 -22.14 -8.72
C GLY A 509 -8.38 -21.55 -9.60
N ALA A 510 -9.59 -22.10 -9.50
CA ALA A 510 -10.74 -21.70 -10.32
C ALA A 510 -11.07 -20.20 -10.23
N HIS A 511 -10.72 -19.57 -9.11
CA HIS A 511 -10.92 -18.15 -8.83
C HIS A 511 -9.61 -17.36 -8.71
N GLY A 512 -8.45 -17.97 -8.98
CA GLY A 512 -7.12 -17.34 -8.80
C GLY A 512 -6.75 -17.10 -7.33
N ARG A 513 -7.24 -17.94 -6.43
CA ARG A 513 -7.15 -17.77 -4.97
C ARG A 513 -6.25 -18.80 -4.31
N ASP A 514 -5.83 -19.84 -5.00
CA ASP A 514 -5.09 -20.96 -4.40
C ASP A 514 -3.60 -20.60 -4.27
N SER A 515 -3.06 -19.80 -5.19
CA SER A 515 -1.70 -19.28 -5.11
C SER A 515 -1.55 -17.89 -5.72
N VAL A 516 -0.47 -17.20 -5.36
CA VAL A 516 0.05 -16.03 -6.07
C VAL A 516 1.57 -16.04 -6.10
N ALA A 517 2.15 -15.91 -7.29
CA ALA A 517 3.57 -15.61 -7.50
C ALA A 517 3.68 -14.16 -7.99
N SER A 518 4.35 -13.31 -7.21
CA SER A 518 4.53 -11.89 -7.52
C SER A 518 5.98 -11.59 -7.87
N LEU A 519 6.20 -10.98 -9.04
CA LEU A 519 7.51 -10.53 -9.51
C LEU A 519 7.57 -9.00 -9.51
N ASN A 520 8.52 -8.45 -8.76
CA ASN A 520 8.69 -7.00 -8.63
C ASN A 520 9.68 -6.43 -9.65
N ALA A 521 9.20 -5.69 -10.65
CA ALA A 521 10.01 -4.90 -11.57
C ALA A 521 9.76 -3.39 -11.41
N ALA A 522 9.24 -2.96 -10.25
CA ALA A 522 8.95 -1.57 -9.97
C ALA A 522 10.23 -0.71 -10.00
N ASN A 523 10.08 0.51 -10.53
CA ASN A 523 11.10 1.55 -10.37
C ASN A 523 11.29 1.84 -8.88
N HIS A 524 12.49 2.25 -8.45
CA HIS A 524 12.70 2.61 -7.04
C HIS A 524 12.10 3.99 -6.71
N GLY A 525 11.19 4.03 -5.74
CA GLY A 525 10.54 5.23 -5.20
C GLY A 525 10.81 5.44 -3.71
N GLY A 526 10.08 6.36 -3.08
CA GLY A 526 10.02 6.43 -1.62
C GLY A 526 9.38 5.16 -1.07
N HIS A 527 9.81 4.70 0.10
CA HIS A 527 9.26 3.50 0.77
C HIS A 527 9.44 2.17 0.02
N HIS A 528 10.19 2.16 -1.10
CA HIS A 528 10.58 0.94 -1.81
C HIS A 528 11.84 0.32 -1.18
N HIS A 529 11.97 -1.00 -1.32
CA HIS A 529 13.16 -1.75 -0.91
C HIS A 529 14.18 -1.86 -2.06
N LEU A 530 15.37 -2.40 -1.77
CA LEU A 530 16.44 -2.70 -2.74
C LEU A 530 16.25 -4.07 -3.39
N ASP A 531 15.05 -4.31 -3.90
CA ASP A 531 14.46 -5.62 -4.13
C ASP A 531 14.13 -5.89 -5.61
N GLY A 532 14.97 -5.43 -6.52
CA GLY A 532 14.65 -5.42 -7.94
C GLY A 532 14.63 -6.85 -8.43
N LEU A 533 13.53 -7.25 -9.08
CA LEU A 533 13.24 -8.63 -9.45
C LEU A 533 13.05 -9.59 -8.26
N ASN A 534 12.68 -9.11 -7.07
CA ASN A 534 12.25 -9.97 -5.96
C ASN A 534 11.06 -10.85 -6.38
N LEU A 535 11.04 -12.09 -5.89
CA LEU A 535 9.95 -13.05 -6.07
C LEU A 535 9.33 -13.35 -4.72
N TYR A 536 8.03 -13.14 -4.64
CA TYR A 536 7.18 -13.56 -3.53
C TYR A 536 6.29 -14.70 -3.99
N TYR A 537 6.15 -15.75 -3.17
CA TYR A 537 5.28 -16.89 -3.48
C TYR A 537 4.45 -17.31 -2.28
N TRP A 538 3.13 -17.23 -2.44
CA TRP A 538 2.14 -17.66 -1.46
C TRP A 538 1.23 -18.72 -2.09
N LYS A 539 0.91 -19.78 -1.34
CA LYS A 539 0.03 -20.86 -1.80
C LYS A 539 -0.69 -21.51 -0.63
N ASP A 540 -1.99 -21.78 -0.79
CA ASP A 540 -2.83 -22.53 0.15
C ASP A 540 -2.74 -22.04 1.60
N GLY A 541 -2.68 -20.71 1.81
CA GLY A 541 -2.58 -20.12 3.15
C GLY A 541 -1.15 -19.88 3.66
N HIS A 542 -0.12 -20.27 2.92
CA HIS A 542 1.27 -20.29 3.38
C HIS A 542 2.17 -19.38 2.54
N GLU A 543 2.99 -18.57 3.21
CA GLU A 543 4.11 -17.86 2.56
C GLU A 543 5.27 -18.84 2.35
N LEU A 544 5.54 -19.20 1.09
CA LEU A 544 6.60 -20.17 0.73
C LEU A 544 7.92 -19.46 0.45
N LEU A 545 7.87 -18.39 -0.35
CA LEU A 545 8.95 -17.42 -0.52
C LEU A 545 8.49 -16.09 0.05
N SER A 546 8.99 -15.74 1.23
CA SER A 546 8.48 -14.60 2.00
C SER A 546 9.19 -13.29 1.64
N ASP A 547 8.56 -12.16 1.95
CA ASP A 547 9.22 -10.85 2.07
C ASP A 547 9.08 -10.39 3.52
N LEU A 548 10.11 -9.77 4.08
CA LEU A 548 10.13 -9.40 5.49
C LEU A 548 9.20 -8.21 5.79
N GLY A 549 8.89 -7.38 4.78
CA GLY A 549 7.96 -6.27 4.92
C GLY A 549 8.50 -5.12 5.76
N TYR A 550 7.65 -4.52 6.59
CA TYR A 550 7.93 -3.21 7.19
C TYR A 550 8.12 -3.22 8.70
N LEU A 551 9.20 -2.59 9.17
CA LEU A 551 9.45 -2.34 10.60
C LEU A 551 9.11 -0.91 11.04
N TRP A 552 8.36 -0.15 10.24
CA TRP A 552 7.98 1.22 10.56
C TRP A 552 9.18 2.12 10.92
N ASP A 553 9.08 2.81 12.04
CA ASP A 553 10.10 3.70 12.58
C ASP A 553 11.06 2.97 13.54
N HIS A 554 11.16 1.64 13.46
CA HIS A 554 12.13 0.87 14.25
C HIS A 554 13.56 1.23 13.84
N GLN A 555 14.48 1.20 14.81
CA GLN A 555 15.90 1.51 14.57
C GLN A 555 16.55 0.51 13.59
N ASP A 556 16.08 -0.74 13.57
CA ASP A 556 16.60 -1.82 12.74
C ASP A 556 15.87 -1.96 11.39
N LYS A 557 15.07 -0.96 10.97
CA LYS A 557 14.38 -1.00 9.67
C LYS A 557 15.30 -1.19 8.45
N TYR A 558 16.61 -0.91 8.59
CA TYR A 558 17.60 -1.23 7.57
C TYR A 558 17.56 -2.72 7.17
N GLN A 559 17.28 -3.59 8.15
CA GLN A 559 17.35 -5.05 7.99
C GLN A 559 16.30 -5.63 7.04
N THR A 560 15.17 -4.95 6.84
CA THR A 560 14.11 -5.41 5.92
C THR A 560 14.16 -4.76 4.54
N TYR A 561 14.79 -3.59 4.38
CA TYR A 561 14.88 -2.93 3.06
C TYR A 561 16.12 -3.34 2.23
N ARG A 562 17.19 -3.81 2.88
CA ARG A 562 18.44 -4.22 2.22
C ARG A 562 18.21 -5.40 1.28
N THR A 563 19.02 -5.50 0.23
CA THR A 563 18.88 -6.49 -0.86
C THR A 563 18.92 -7.93 -0.36
N TRP A 564 19.69 -8.18 0.72
CA TRP A 564 19.76 -9.50 1.36
C TRP A 564 18.41 -9.99 1.89
N ALA A 565 17.47 -9.12 2.23
CA ALA A 565 16.17 -9.51 2.77
C ALA A 565 15.20 -10.11 1.73
N HIS A 566 15.61 -10.19 0.46
CA HIS A 566 14.75 -10.51 -0.68
C HIS A 566 15.20 -11.77 -1.42
N ASN A 567 14.28 -12.38 -2.16
CA ASN A 567 14.53 -13.61 -2.91
C ASN A 567 14.98 -13.26 -4.34
N LEU A 568 16.28 -13.05 -4.56
CA LEU A 568 16.85 -12.53 -5.82
C LEU A 568 18.34 -12.90 -5.98
N VAL A 569 19.01 -12.44 -7.05
CA VAL A 569 20.47 -12.61 -7.22
C VAL A 569 21.22 -11.35 -6.78
N MET A 570 22.24 -11.52 -5.94
CA MET A 570 23.18 -10.46 -5.59
C MET A 570 24.48 -10.54 -6.39
N ILE A 571 25.07 -9.39 -6.71
CA ILE A 571 26.37 -9.29 -7.37
C ILE A 571 27.40 -8.74 -6.38
N ASP A 572 28.51 -9.46 -6.19
CA ASP A 572 29.57 -9.15 -5.21
C ASP A 572 29.08 -8.99 -3.76
N GLY A 573 27.91 -9.51 -3.40
CA GLY A 573 27.28 -9.29 -2.09
C GLY A 573 26.84 -7.84 -1.85
N LYS A 574 26.77 -7.01 -2.89
CA LYS A 574 26.40 -5.59 -2.81
C LYS A 574 24.90 -5.40 -2.89
N ASP A 575 24.44 -4.38 -2.18
CA ASP A 575 23.10 -3.86 -2.34
C ASP A 575 22.84 -3.33 -3.78
N GLN A 576 21.60 -3.47 -4.25
CA GLN A 576 21.17 -2.83 -5.49
C GLN A 576 21.18 -1.30 -5.34
N THR A 577 21.30 -0.61 -6.48
CA THR A 577 21.18 0.85 -6.53
C THR A 577 19.74 1.25 -6.21
N ALA A 578 19.58 2.18 -5.27
CA ALA A 578 18.29 2.79 -4.97
C ALA A 578 17.89 3.77 -6.08
N ARG A 579 18.51 4.96 -6.08
CA ARG A 579 18.12 6.08 -6.93
C ARG A 579 18.35 5.79 -8.42
N GLY A 580 17.31 5.93 -9.22
CA GLY A 580 17.38 5.73 -10.67
C GLY A 580 17.28 4.27 -11.11
N ARG A 581 17.01 3.33 -10.19
CA ARG A 581 16.65 1.96 -10.55
C ARG A 581 15.32 1.96 -11.31
N LEU A 582 15.35 1.33 -12.47
CA LEU A 582 14.23 1.09 -13.36
C LEU A 582 14.03 -0.41 -13.54
N GLY A 583 12.80 -0.80 -13.82
CA GLY A 583 12.47 -2.16 -14.23
C GLY A 583 11.36 -2.19 -15.28
N MET A 584 11.28 -3.30 -16.01
CA MET A 584 10.27 -3.49 -17.06
C MET A 584 10.03 -4.98 -17.31
N PHE A 585 8.81 -5.29 -17.78
CA PHE A 585 8.44 -6.61 -18.28
C PHE A 585 8.72 -6.75 -19.78
N HIS A 586 9.15 -7.94 -20.19
CA HIS A 586 9.46 -8.30 -21.56
C HIS A 586 8.43 -9.24 -22.18
N PHE A 587 7.77 -10.04 -21.37
CA PHE A 587 6.53 -10.72 -21.73
C PHE A 587 5.74 -11.07 -20.46
N PHE A 588 4.44 -11.24 -20.64
CA PHE A 588 3.52 -11.78 -19.65
C PHE A 588 2.46 -12.57 -20.39
N SER A 589 2.49 -13.89 -20.24
CA SER A 589 1.66 -14.82 -20.99
C SER A 589 0.93 -15.75 -20.04
N VAL A 590 -0.37 -15.91 -20.29
CA VAL A 590 -1.26 -16.71 -19.46
C VAL A 590 -1.99 -17.68 -20.37
N THR A 591 -1.78 -18.96 -20.10
CA THR A 591 -2.47 -20.08 -20.74
C THR A 591 -3.05 -20.98 -19.65
N PRO A 592 -3.94 -21.94 -19.98
CA PRO A 592 -4.54 -22.81 -18.97
C PRO A 592 -3.53 -23.64 -18.15
N THR A 593 -2.43 -24.06 -18.78
CA THR A 593 -1.48 -25.02 -18.21
C THR A 593 -0.11 -24.42 -17.93
N VAL A 594 0.31 -23.41 -18.71
CA VAL A 594 1.58 -22.70 -18.54
C VAL A 594 1.34 -21.20 -18.44
N LYS A 595 1.84 -20.58 -17.38
CA LYS A 595 1.86 -19.12 -17.25
C LYS A 595 3.29 -18.66 -17.07
N ALA A 596 3.67 -17.56 -17.69
CA ALA A 596 5.04 -17.10 -17.62
C ALA A 596 5.16 -15.58 -17.68
N MET A 597 6.15 -15.07 -16.97
CA MET A 597 6.50 -13.66 -17.00
C MET A 597 8.00 -13.48 -16.97
N GLU A 598 8.48 -12.45 -17.66
CA GLU A 598 9.89 -12.11 -17.67
C GLU A 598 10.07 -10.61 -17.47
N ALA A 599 10.99 -10.24 -16.57
CA ALA A 599 11.31 -8.85 -16.28
C ALA A 599 12.80 -8.63 -16.08
N SER A 600 13.24 -7.39 -16.29
CA SER A 600 14.61 -6.95 -16.01
C SER A 600 14.64 -5.74 -15.10
N SER A 601 15.76 -5.54 -14.40
CA SER A 601 16.05 -4.32 -13.65
C SER A 601 17.50 -3.88 -13.86
N ASN A 602 17.77 -2.59 -13.82
CA ASN A 602 19.14 -2.05 -13.87
C ASN A 602 19.76 -1.85 -12.47
N GLY A 603 19.33 -2.62 -11.46
CA GLY A 603 19.78 -2.47 -10.06
C GLY A 603 21.30 -2.54 -9.86
N TYR A 604 22.02 -3.20 -10.77
CA TYR A 604 23.49 -3.29 -10.78
C TYR A 604 24.16 -2.50 -11.93
N GLY A 605 23.42 -1.57 -12.55
CA GLY A 605 23.88 -0.72 -13.65
C GLY A 605 23.06 -0.90 -14.93
N ALA A 606 23.10 0.11 -15.81
CA ALA A 606 22.35 0.08 -17.06
C ALA A 606 22.83 -0.99 -18.06
N ASP A 607 24.13 -1.34 -18.00
CA ASP A 607 24.76 -2.31 -18.90
C ASP A 607 24.79 -3.74 -18.34
N SER A 608 24.31 -3.96 -17.09
CA SER A 608 24.29 -5.29 -16.50
C SER A 608 23.13 -6.10 -17.08
N LEU A 609 23.39 -7.32 -17.52
CA LEU A 609 22.33 -8.31 -17.66
C LEU A 609 21.84 -8.64 -16.25
N TYR A 610 20.56 -8.38 -15.99
CA TYR A 610 19.90 -8.73 -14.74
C TYR A 610 18.42 -8.93 -15.03
N ARG A 611 18.05 -10.19 -15.32
CA ARG A 611 16.76 -10.55 -15.93
C ARG A 611 16.26 -11.86 -15.35
N ARG A 612 14.98 -11.90 -14.98
CA ARG A 612 14.34 -13.05 -14.33
C ARG A 612 13.13 -13.51 -15.13
N THR A 613 13.05 -14.81 -15.37
CA THR A 613 11.91 -15.49 -15.98
C THR A 613 11.29 -16.40 -14.94
N VAL A 614 9.98 -16.26 -14.69
CA VAL A 614 9.22 -17.12 -13.78
C VAL A 614 8.15 -17.85 -14.59
N VAL A 615 8.12 -19.16 -14.48
CA VAL A 615 7.18 -20.05 -15.19
C VAL A 615 6.38 -20.83 -14.17
N GLN A 616 5.06 -20.73 -14.23
CA GLN A 616 4.14 -21.53 -13.42
C GLN A 616 3.54 -22.63 -14.29
N ILE A 617 3.74 -23.88 -13.87
CA ILE A 617 3.23 -25.07 -14.55
C ILE A 617 2.12 -25.69 -13.70
N ASP A 618 0.96 -25.89 -14.32
CA ASP A 618 -0.28 -26.33 -13.66
C ASP A 618 -0.77 -27.66 -14.23
N HIS A 619 -0.61 -28.74 -13.46
CA HIS A 619 -1.12 -30.08 -13.77
C HIS A 619 -2.56 -30.30 -13.27
N GLY A 620 -3.30 -29.22 -13.01
CA GLY A 620 -4.65 -29.25 -12.45
C GLY A 620 -4.67 -29.88 -11.06
N LEU A 621 -5.47 -30.93 -10.90
CA LEU A 621 -5.63 -31.61 -9.62
C LEU A 621 -4.35 -32.31 -9.11
N SER A 622 -3.37 -32.55 -9.99
CA SER A 622 -2.09 -33.17 -9.61
C SER A 622 -1.12 -32.17 -8.95
N GLY A 623 -1.42 -30.87 -8.97
CA GLY A 623 -0.62 -29.84 -8.33
C GLY A 623 0.04 -28.87 -9.31
N THR A 624 0.76 -27.91 -8.74
CA THR A 624 1.38 -26.78 -9.44
C THR A 624 2.72 -26.44 -8.82
N TYR A 625 3.67 -25.98 -9.63
CA TYR A 625 4.99 -25.54 -9.19
C TYR A 625 5.48 -24.35 -10.02
N LEU A 626 6.50 -23.66 -9.50
CA LEU A 626 7.22 -22.61 -10.22
C LEU A 626 8.58 -23.12 -10.70
N VAL A 627 9.00 -22.70 -11.89
CA VAL A 627 10.38 -22.71 -12.36
C VAL A 627 10.88 -21.27 -12.40
N ASP A 628 11.99 -21.02 -11.74
CA ASP A 628 12.64 -19.70 -11.68
C ASP A 628 13.96 -19.74 -12.41
N ILE A 629 14.16 -18.81 -13.34
CA ILE A 629 15.37 -18.67 -14.15
C ILE A 629 15.90 -17.25 -13.98
N PHE A 630 17.08 -17.09 -13.40
CA PHE A 630 17.68 -15.78 -13.17
C PHE A 630 18.99 -15.63 -13.94
N ARG A 631 19.06 -14.66 -14.86
CA ARG A 631 20.23 -14.38 -15.69
C ARG A 631 20.92 -13.12 -15.21
N THR A 632 22.22 -13.21 -14.94
CA THR A 632 23.05 -12.07 -14.54
C THR A 632 24.36 -11.98 -15.31
N SER A 633 24.98 -10.80 -15.35
CA SER A 633 26.35 -10.62 -15.83
C SER A 633 27.17 -9.73 -14.90
N GLY A 634 28.49 -9.90 -14.97
CA GLY A 634 29.46 -9.10 -14.22
C GLY A 634 29.66 -9.55 -12.76
N GLY A 635 30.55 -8.82 -12.07
CA GLY A 635 31.00 -9.15 -10.72
C GLY A 635 32.05 -10.25 -10.65
N GLU A 636 32.69 -10.40 -9.49
CA GLU A 636 33.58 -11.52 -9.17
C GLU A 636 32.78 -12.76 -8.72
N LYS A 637 31.59 -12.52 -8.15
CA LYS A 637 30.65 -13.56 -7.72
C LYS A 637 29.20 -13.13 -7.93
N ALA A 638 28.35 -14.11 -8.22
CA ALA A 638 26.90 -13.96 -8.21
C ALA A 638 26.30 -14.93 -7.18
N GLU A 639 25.31 -14.47 -6.43
CA GLU A 639 24.74 -15.16 -5.29
C GLU A 639 23.22 -15.17 -5.42
N TYR A 640 22.62 -16.30 -5.77
CA TYR A 640 21.17 -16.46 -5.73
C TYR A 640 20.74 -16.73 -4.29
N VAL A 641 19.96 -15.81 -3.73
CA VAL A 641 19.54 -15.76 -2.34
C VAL A 641 18.03 -15.97 -2.28
N PHE A 642 17.60 -16.84 -1.39
CA PHE A 642 16.21 -16.91 -0.93
C PHE A 642 16.21 -17.35 0.54
N HIS A 643 15.13 -17.10 1.26
CA HIS A 643 14.98 -17.57 2.65
C HIS A 643 13.80 -18.52 2.80
N GLY A 644 14.03 -19.56 3.60
CA GLY A 644 12.98 -20.50 3.96
C GLY A 644 12.02 -19.91 5.01
N PRO A 645 10.79 -20.44 5.11
CA PRO A 645 9.76 -19.90 6.01
C PRO A 645 10.09 -20.04 7.51
N HIS A 646 10.97 -20.99 7.88
CA HIS A 646 11.42 -21.22 9.26
C HIS A 646 12.65 -22.15 9.29
N SER A 647 13.35 -22.26 10.43
CA SER A 647 14.59 -23.05 10.55
C SER A 647 14.39 -24.59 10.63
N ASN A 648 13.15 -25.09 10.64
CA ASN A 648 12.87 -26.53 10.53
C ASN A 648 12.87 -26.98 9.05
N TYR A 649 14.00 -27.51 8.57
CA TYR A 649 14.12 -28.00 7.19
C TYR A 649 15.01 -29.25 7.08
N ASP A 650 14.72 -30.06 6.06
CA ASP A 650 15.48 -31.23 5.67
C ASP A 650 16.19 -31.00 4.33
N LEU A 651 17.40 -31.53 4.19
CA LEU A 651 18.18 -31.47 2.94
C LEU A 651 18.27 -32.86 2.30
N LYS A 652 18.10 -32.91 0.98
CA LYS A 652 18.31 -34.11 0.16
C LYS A 652 19.37 -33.80 -0.90
N GLY A 653 20.36 -34.68 -1.05
CA GLY A 653 21.41 -34.53 -2.07
C GLY A 653 22.43 -33.41 -1.81
N LEU A 654 22.42 -32.81 -0.60
CA LEU A 654 23.38 -31.79 -0.19
C LEU A 654 23.86 -32.06 1.24
N GLU A 655 25.15 -32.27 1.40
CA GLU A 655 25.80 -32.33 2.71
C GLU A 655 26.40 -30.98 3.08
N LEU A 656 26.12 -30.53 4.30
CA LEU A 656 26.61 -29.27 4.84
C LEU A 656 27.63 -29.51 5.95
N GLY A 657 28.67 -28.67 5.98
CA GLY A 657 29.59 -28.54 7.11
C GLY A 657 29.84 -27.07 7.46
N PRO A 658 30.49 -26.76 8.59
CA PRO A 658 30.72 -25.38 9.01
C PRO A 658 31.48 -24.57 7.95
N ALA A 659 30.96 -23.39 7.60
CA ALA A 659 31.62 -22.49 6.67
C ALA A 659 32.74 -21.71 7.37
N LYS A 660 33.81 -21.39 6.65
CA LYS A 660 34.86 -20.47 7.13
C LYS A 660 34.58 -19.00 6.79
N GLU A 661 33.57 -18.77 5.96
CA GLU A 661 33.27 -17.47 5.41
C GLU A 661 32.32 -16.70 6.31
N THR A 662 32.49 -15.39 6.36
CA THR A 662 31.60 -14.48 7.09
C THR A 662 30.86 -13.61 6.08
N PHE A 663 29.55 -13.55 6.22
CA PHE A 663 28.69 -12.69 5.43
C PHE A 663 28.49 -11.40 6.19
N VAL A 664 28.98 -10.29 5.63
CA VAL A 664 28.88 -8.96 6.23
C VAL A 664 28.32 -7.96 5.23
N ASP A 665 27.65 -6.92 5.72
CA ASP A 665 27.22 -5.80 4.90
C ASP A 665 28.36 -4.81 4.65
N SER A 666 28.05 -3.69 3.98
CA SER A 666 29.00 -2.63 3.66
C SER A 666 29.59 -1.93 4.88
N GLU A 667 28.95 -2.04 6.05
CA GLU A 667 29.42 -1.51 7.33
C GLU A 667 30.20 -2.55 8.16
N GLY A 668 30.30 -3.80 7.67
CA GLY A 668 30.96 -4.91 8.34
C GLY A 668 30.08 -5.63 9.35
N THR A 669 28.77 -5.37 9.38
CA THR A 669 27.82 -6.04 10.27
C THR A 669 27.53 -7.44 9.75
N THR A 670 27.57 -8.44 10.63
CA THR A 670 27.23 -9.82 10.28
C THR A 670 25.78 -9.93 9.78
N ILE A 671 25.62 -10.47 8.58
CA ILE A 671 24.32 -10.71 7.93
C ILE A 671 23.79 -12.09 8.29
N LEU A 672 24.66 -13.10 8.24
CA LEU A 672 24.33 -14.49 8.52
C LEU A 672 25.19 -15.03 9.65
N SER A 673 24.54 -15.73 10.57
CA SER A 673 25.15 -16.50 11.65
C SER A 673 25.02 -18.00 11.39
N ASP A 674 25.78 -18.82 12.13
CA ASP A 674 25.76 -20.28 12.04
C ASP A 674 25.83 -20.85 10.61
N VAL A 675 26.68 -20.20 9.80
CA VAL A 675 26.76 -20.48 8.36
C VAL A 675 27.40 -21.83 8.12
N ASN A 676 26.69 -22.67 7.39
CA ASN A 676 27.18 -23.93 6.87
C ASN A 676 27.33 -23.84 5.34
N GLN A 677 28.29 -24.59 4.80
CA GLN A 677 28.61 -24.65 3.39
C GLN A 677 28.55 -26.10 2.90
N GLY A 678 27.99 -26.28 1.71
CA GLY A 678 28.04 -27.49 0.92
C GLY A 678 28.52 -27.21 -0.51
N LYS A 679 28.91 -28.27 -1.21
CA LYS A 679 29.22 -28.22 -2.64
C LYS A 679 28.38 -29.28 -3.33
N PRO A 680 27.31 -28.89 -4.04
CA PRO A 680 26.46 -29.86 -4.70
C PRO A 680 27.24 -30.51 -5.86
N ASP A 681 27.31 -31.83 -5.83
CA ASP A 681 27.83 -32.71 -6.88
C ASP A 681 26.71 -33.29 -7.77
N GLY A 682 25.47 -32.82 -7.57
CA GLY A 682 24.30 -33.09 -8.38
C GLY A 682 23.06 -32.36 -7.86
N ARG A 683 21.88 -32.82 -8.28
CA ARG A 683 20.57 -32.30 -7.84
C ARG A 683 20.41 -32.37 -6.32
N TRP A 684 19.79 -31.35 -5.75
CA TRP A 684 19.48 -31.28 -4.33
C TRP A 684 18.17 -30.53 -4.07
N SER A 685 17.62 -30.74 -2.88
CA SER A 685 16.45 -29.98 -2.42
C SER A 685 16.52 -29.64 -0.94
N ALA A 686 15.82 -28.57 -0.56
CA ALA A 686 15.54 -28.19 0.82
C ALA A 686 14.02 -28.22 1.03
N MET A 687 13.57 -28.93 2.05
CA MET A 687 12.15 -29.14 2.36
C MET A 687 11.82 -28.61 3.74
N TRP A 688 10.80 -27.76 3.84
CA TRP A 688 10.22 -27.26 5.07
C TRP A 688 8.86 -27.92 5.30
N THR A 689 8.57 -28.26 6.56
CA THR A 689 7.26 -28.77 6.97
C THR A 689 6.64 -27.81 7.98
N PHE A 690 5.49 -27.24 7.63
CA PHE A 690 4.68 -26.37 8.48
C PHE A 690 3.95 -27.18 9.56
N GLU A 691 3.42 -26.49 10.58
CA GLU A 691 2.74 -27.12 11.71
C GLU A 691 1.46 -27.90 11.31
N ASP A 692 0.82 -27.54 10.19
CA ASP A 692 -0.39 -28.19 9.67
C ASP A 692 -0.09 -29.30 8.64
N ASP A 693 1.16 -29.80 8.63
CA ASP A 693 1.70 -30.79 7.70
C ASP A 693 1.78 -30.32 6.23
N TYR A 694 1.54 -29.03 5.94
CA TYR A 694 1.83 -28.46 4.64
C TYR A 694 3.35 -28.42 4.42
N LYS A 695 3.79 -28.65 3.18
CA LYS A 695 5.21 -28.73 2.82
C LYS A 695 5.57 -27.72 1.75
N PHE A 696 6.75 -27.14 1.90
CA PHE A 696 7.42 -26.35 0.89
C PHE A 696 8.72 -27.03 0.51
N GLU A 697 8.98 -27.25 -0.77
CA GLU A 697 10.25 -27.79 -1.23
C GLU A 697 10.84 -26.91 -2.34
N ALA A 698 12.10 -26.51 -2.14
CA ALA A 698 12.92 -25.81 -3.10
C ALA A 698 13.90 -26.80 -3.73
N PHE A 699 13.80 -26.98 -5.04
CA PHE A 699 14.65 -27.88 -5.82
C PHE A 699 15.69 -27.09 -6.59
N ALA A 700 16.91 -27.61 -6.65
CA ALA A 700 18.01 -27.06 -7.42
C ALA A 700 18.69 -28.16 -8.24
N PRO A 701 19.10 -27.86 -9.49
CA PRO A 701 19.73 -28.86 -10.34
C PRO A 701 21.16 -29.20 -9.87
N GLY A 702 21.75 -28.34 -9.03
CA GLY A 702 23.17 -28.35 -8.70
C GLY A 702 24.04 -28.00 -9.90
N ARG A 703 25.18 -27.37 -9.66
CA ARG A 703 26.12 -27.02 -10.73
C ARG A 703 27.56 -27.31 -10.34
N MET A 704 28.33 -27.77 -11.33
CA MET A 704 29.76 -27.94 -11.15
C MET A 704 30.41 -26.59 -10.77
N GLY A 705 31.16 -26.57 -9.68
CA GLY A 705 31.84 -25.36 -9.19
C GLY A 705 31.00 -24.46 -8.28
N GLU A 706 29.71 -24.78 -8.09
CA GLU A 706 28.84 -24.07 -7.17
C GLU A 706 29.25 -24.26 -5.70
N SER A 707 28.94 -23.28 -4.87
CA SER A 707 28.89 -23.46 -3.42
C SER A 707 27.52 -23.04 -2.90
N VAL A 708 26.94 -23.86 -2.05
CA VAL A 708 25.68 -23.56 -1.36
C VAL A 708 26.00 -23.22 0.08
N PHE A 709 25.41 -22.14 0.60
CA PHE A 709 25.50 -21.76 2.00
C PHE A 709 24.11 -21.73 2.60
N ILE A 710 23.97 -22.19 3.85
CA ILE A 710 22.76 -21.98 4.64
C ILE A 710 23.17 -21.45 6.01
N GLY A 711 22.59 -20.33 6.42
CA GLY A 711 22.83 -19.71 7.72
C GLY A 711 21.65 -18.90 8.19
N ASP A 712 21.65 -18.57 9.48
CA ASP A 712 20.58 -17.83 10.14
C ASP A 712 20.74 -16.34 9.88
N GLY A 713 19.79 -15.76 9.16
CA GLY A 713 19.67 -14.34 8.86
C GLY A 713 18.52 -13.68 9.62
N TRP A 714 18.31 -12.39 9.35
CA TRP A 714 17.26 -11.59 10.01
C TRP A 714 15.86 -12.13 9.70
N GLY A 715 15.02 -12.32 10.72
CA GLY A 715 13.65 -12.82 10.59
C GLY A 715 12.59 -11.95 11.26
N GLN A 716 12.96 -10.86 11.94
CA GLN A 716 12.00 -9.98 12.62
C GLN A 716 11.16 -9.20 11.61
N ARG A 717 9.83 -9.24 11.79
CA ARG A 717 8.83 -8.61 10.93
C ARG A 717 7.82 -7.76 11.71
N ASP A 718 7.78 -7.81 13.04
CA ASP A 718 6.92 -6.93 13.84
C ASP A 718 7.68 -5.71 14.40
N HIS A 719 7.24 -4.53 13.98
CA HIS A 719 7.72 -3.24 14.50
C HIS A 719 7.41 -3.06 15.99
N ARG A 720 6.44 -3.80 16.56
CA ARG A 720 6.09 -3.73 17.99
C ARG A 720 6.98 -4.62 18.87
N ASN A 721 7.99 -5.24 18.27
CA ASN A 721 8.98 -6.04 18.97
C ASN A 721 8.44 -7.31 19.62
N SER A 722 7.33 -7.88 19.12
CA SER A 722 6.82 -9.17 19.60
C SER A 722 7.70 -10.35 19.19
N ASP A 723 8.50 -10.20 18.13
CA ASP A 723 9.33 -11.23 17.49
C ASP A 723 10.82 -10.83 17.45
N VAL A 724 11.28 -10.00 18.38
CA VAL A 724 12.69 -9.60 18.49
C VAL A 724 13.59 -10.83 18.54
N GLY A 725 14.63 -10.83 17.71
CA GLY A 725 15.59 -11.93 17.61
C GLY A 725 15.14 -13.11 16.77
N ALA A 726 13.97 -13.03 16.12
CA ALA A 726 13.57 -14.02 15.12
C ALA A 726 14.60 -14.10 13.98
N THR A 727 14.91 -15.33 13.56
CA THR A 727 15.81 -15.64 12.45
C THR A 727 15.11 -16.51 11.42
N LEU A 728 15.59 -16.47 10.18
CA LEU A 728 15.17 -17.34 9.09
C LEU A 728 16.40 -17.99 8.45
N PRO A 729 16.29 -19.20 7.89
CA PRO A 729 17.40 -19.82 7.16
C PRO A 729 17.51 -19.20 5.76
N TYR A 730 18.64 -18.57 5.50
CA TYR A 730 18.97 -17.99 4.20
C TYR A 730 19.76 -19.01 3.40
N VAL A 731 19.26 -19.36 2.22
CA VAL A 731 19.91 -20.26 1.27
C VAL A 731 20.60 -19.43 0.19
N VAL A 732 21.90 -19.62 0.04
CA VAL A 732 22.75 -18.86 -0.89
C VAL A 732 23.44 -19.81 -1.86
N GLN A 733 23.03 -19.79 -3.12
CA GLN A 733 23.70 -20.48 -4.22
C GLN A 733 24.71 -19.54 -4.87
N ARG A 734 26.00 -19.87 -4.78
CA ARG A 734 27.08 -19.00 -5.27
C ARG A 734 27.81 -19.58 -6.47
N GLN A 735 27.99 -18.73 -7.48
CA GLN A 735 28.91 -18.92 -8.60
C GLN A 735 30.06 -17.91 -8.53
N LYS A 736 31.27 -18.34 -8.89
CA LYS A 736 32.47 -17.49 -8.98
C LYS A 736 32.99 -17.45 -10.40
N GLY A 737 33.39 -16.28 -10.88
CA GLY A 737 34.24 -16.14 -12.07
C GLY A 737 33.60 -16.48 -13.43
N SER A 738 32.40 -15.96 -13.72
CA SER A 738 31.83 -15.98 -15.07
C SER A 738 31.38 -14.59 -15.48
N GLU A 739 31.57 -14.24 -16.77
CA GLU A 739 31.02 -13.00 -17.32
C GLU A 739 29.49 -13.02 -17.34
N LYS A 740 28.86 -14.21 -17.44
CA LYS A 740 27.41 -14.43 -17.41
C LYS A 740 27.07 -15.63 -16.52
N ASN A 741 26.03 -15.49 -15.71
CA ASN A 741 25.44 -16.55 -14.90
C ASN A 741 23.97 -16.73 -15.27
N VAL A 742 23.53 -17.98 -15.22
CA VAL A 742 22.11 -18.32 -15.17
C VAL A 742 21.91 -19.05 -13.84
N PHE A 743 20.85 -18.84 -13.10
CA PHE A 743 20.44 -19.66 -11.95
C PHE A 743 19.11 -20.31 -12.29
N ALA A 744 18.87 -21.50 -11.74
CA ALA A 744 17.63 -22.23 -11.95
C ALA A 744 17.20 -22.89 -10.64
N ALA A 745 15.93 -22.74 -10.29
CA ALA A 745 15.30 -23.40 -9.15
C ALA A 745 13.85 -23.77 -9.49
N ALA A 746 13.29 -24.72 -8.75
CA ALA A 746 11.86 -24.98 -8.75
C ALA A 746 11.29 -24.92 -7.34
N PHE A 747 10.08 -24.42 -7.20
CA PHE A 747 9.41 -24.21 -5.93
C PHE A 747 8.04 -24.88 -5.94
N GLU A 748 7.82 -25.76 -4.97
CA GLU A 748 6.57 -26.50 -4.84
C GLU A 748 6.01 -26.38 -3.42
N GLY A 749 4.71 -26.07 -3.30
CA GLY A 749 3.95 -26.21 -2.06
C GLY A 749 2.90 -27.31 -2.21
N TYR A 750 2.82 -28.22 -1.23
CA TYR A 750 1.94 -29.39 -1.28
C TYR A 750 1.58 -29.94 0.11
N ARG A 751 0.49 -30.70 0.20
CA ARG A 751 0.21 -31.55 1.38
C ARG A 751 0.76 -32.96 1.20
N ASP A 752 0.86 -33.71 2.30
CA ASP A 752 1.32 -35.09 2.28
C ASP A 752 0.61 -35.97 1.23
N GLY A 753 1.41 -36.68 0.44
CA GLY A 753 0.94 -37.50 -0.67
C GLY A 753 0.60 -36.74 -1.95
N GLN A 754 0.76 -35.42 -1.99
CA GLN A 754 0.46 -34.57 -3.15
C GLN A 754 1.69 -33.94 -3.81
N SER A 755 2.91 -34.27 -3.36
CA SER A 755 4.14 -33.83 -4.04
C SER A 755 4.07 -34.23 -5.52
N LEU A 756 4.42 -33.31 -6.39
CA LEU A 756 4.43 -33.45 -7.84
C LEU A 756 5.86 -33.50 -8.36
N VAL A 757 6.73 -32.59 -7.91
CA VAL A 757 8.12 -32.48 -8.39
C VAL A 757 9.02 -33.46 -7.62
N ARG A 758 9.85 -34.19 -8.37
CA ARG A 758 10.86 -35.11 -7.81
C ARG A 758 12.26 -34.51 -7.87
N ALA A 759 12.57 -33.83 -8.98
CA ALA A 759 13.89 -33.27 -9.25
C ALA A 759 13.83 -32.29 -10.42
N ILE A 760 14.87 -31.45 -10.52
CA ILE A 760 15.14 -30.67 -11.72
C ILE A 760 16.58 -30.90 -12.20
N GLU A 761 16.81 -30.81 -13.51
CA GLU A 761 18.12 -30.97 -14.14
C GLU A 761 18.30 -29.92 -15.24
N ILE A 762 19.53 -29.43 -15.42
CA ILE A 762 19.89 -28.60 -16.58
C ILE A 762 20.35 -29.53 -17.70
N LEU A 763 19.64 -29.48 -18.83
CA LEU A 763 19.96 -30.30 -19.99
C LEU A 763 21.13 -29.72 -20.78
N PRO A 764 21.99 -30.58 -21.38
CA PRO A 764 23.02 -30.14 -22.30
C PRO A 764 22.43 -29.38 -23.50
N LEU A 765 23.01 -28.22 -23.79
CA LEU A 765 22.63 -27.42 -24.95
C LEU A 765 23.54 -27.73 -26.14
N PRO A 766 23.04 -27.60 -27.39
CA PRO A 766 23.87 -27.72 -28.58
C PRO A 766 24.88 -26.57 -28.66
N GLY A 767 26.00 -26.79 -29.36
CA GLY A 767 27.09 -25.79 -29.45
C GLY A 767 26.73 -24.49 -30.16
N ASN A 768 25.57 -24.41 -30.81
CA ASN A 768 25.03 -23.19 -31.42
C ASN A 768 24.03 -22.45 -30.51
N ALA A 769 23.75 -22.95 -29.30
CA ALA A 769 22.85 -22.29 -28.38
C ALA A 769 23.43 -20.93 -27.90
N PRO A 770 22.60 -19.89 -27.73
CA PRO A 770 23.02 -18.64 -27.12
C PRO A 770 23.60 -18.83 -25.72
N ASP A 771 24.57 -17.99 -25.31
CA ASP A 771 25.18 -18.09 -23.97
C ASP A 771 24.19 -17.88 -22.81
N ASP A 772 23.05 -17.24 -23.09
CA ASP A 772 21.99 -16.96 -22.12
C ASP A 772 20.90 -18.05 -22.09
N ALA A 773 20.97 -19.02 -23.01
CA ALA A 773 20.00 -20.09 -23.12
C ALA A 773 20.14 -21.08 -21.95
N ILE A 774 19.01 -21.66 -21.56
CA ILE A 774 18.94 -22.77 -20.60
C ILE A 774 17.82 -23.71 -21.00
N ALA A 775 18.06 -25.02 -20.83
CA ALA A 775 17.05 -26.05 -20.94
C ALA A 775 16.98 -26.81 -19.60
N ILE A 776 15.77 -26.96 -19.06
CA ILE A 776 15.51 -27.55 -17.76
C ILE A 776 14.54 -28.71 -17.95
N ALA A 777 14.92 -29.89 -17.45
CA ALA A 777 13.98 -30.99 -17.25
C ALA A 777 13.47 -30.96 -15.81
N VAL A 778 12.16 -31.08 -15.64
CA VAL A 778 11.49 -31.21 -14.34
C VAL A 778 10.88 -32.59 -14.26
N GLU A 779 11.48 -33.48 -13.47
CA GLU A 779 10.94 -34.80 -13.21
C GLU A 779 9.72 -34.67 -12.29
N THR A 780 8.55 -35.07 -12.77
CA THR A 780 7.31 -35.06 -11.99
C THR A 780 6.77 -36.47 -11.78
N ASN A 781 5.71 -36.58 -10.97
CA ASN A 781 4.93 -37.80 -10.85
C ASN A 781 4.10 -38.14 -12.11
N GLN A 782 3.94 -37.20 -13.05
CA GLN A 782 3.16 -37.38 -14.29
C GLN A 782 4.05 -37.67 -15.52
N GLY A 783 5.29 -37.16 -15.51
CA GLY A 783 6.25 -37.25 -16.61
C GLY A 783 7.42 -36.29 -16.42
N THR A 784 8.25 -36.12 -17.44
CA THR A 784 9.34 -35.12 -17.45
C THR A 784 8.94 -33.88 -18.26
N ASP A 785 8.66 -32.79 -17.57
CA ASP A 785 8.34 -31.51 -18.21
C ASP A 785 9.62 -30.82 -18.67
N ILE A 786 9.57 -30.09 -19.77
CA ILE A 786 10.73 -29.44 -20.39
C ILE A 786 10.48 -27.94 -20.46
N VAL A 787 11.40 -27.14 -19.91
CA VAL A 787 11.38 -25.67 -20.00
C VAL A 787 12.68 -25.20 -20.65
N ILE A 788 12.57 -24.55 -21.81
CA ILE A 788 13.68 -23.97 -22.57
C ILE A 788 13.47 -22.46 -22.63
N GLY A 789 14.48 -21.68 -22.25
CA GLY A 789 14.38 -20.22 -22.29
C GLY A 789 15.66 -19.57 -22.79
N MET A 790 15.51 -18.58 -23.67
CA MET A 790 16.58 -17.76 -24.23
C MET A 790 16.12 -16.32 -24.41
N LEU A 791 17.02 -15.36 -24.20
CA LEU A 791 16.79 -13.93 -24.43
C LEU A 791 16.95 -13.59 -25.91
N THR A 792 17.88 -14.27 -26.58
CA THR A 792 18.09 -14.15 -28.02
C THR A 792 17.50 -15.39 -28.70
N SER A 793 16.40 -15.21 -29.43
CA SER A 793 15.75 -16.29 -30.17
C SER A 793 16.67 -16.82 -31.27
N GLU A 794 17.16 -18.04 -31.11
CA GLU A 794 17.95 -18.78 -32.08
C GLU A 794 17.42 -20.22 -32.16
N PRO A 795 17.26 -20.81 -33.35
CA PRO A 795 16.82 -22.19 -33.47
C PRO A 795 17.83 -23.16 -32.83
N ILE A 796 17.38 -23.87 -31.82
CA ILE A 796 18.14 -24.92 -31.15
C ILE A 796 17.36 -26.24 -31.17
N THR A 797 18.08 -27.35 -31.02
CA THR A 797 17.48 -28.66 -30.79
C THR A 797 18.14 -29.28 -29.58
N VAL A 798 17.33 -29.61 -28.57
CA VAL A 798 17.75 -30.17 -27.30
C VAL A 798 17.30 -31.62 -27.25
N THR A 799 18.22 -32.52 -26.89
CA THR A 799 17.87 -33.92 -26.65
C THR A 799 17.25 -34.05 -25.27
N THR A 800 16.06 -34.64 -25.20
CA THR A 800 15.27 -34.80 -23.97
C THR A 800 14.73 -36.23 -23.86
N ASP A 801 14.11 -36.56 -22.72
CA ASP A 801 13.38 -37.82 -22.54
C ASP A 801 12.14 -37.94 -23.46
N LEU A 802 11.63 -36.80 -23.95
CA LEU A 802 10.54 -36.74 -24.94
C LEU A 802 11.06 -36.82 -26.39
N GLY A 803 12.35 -37.11 -26.59
CA GLY A 803 13.03 -37.09 -27.88
C GLY A 803 13.68 -35.73 -28.18
N GLU A 804 13.86 -35.44 -29.47
CA GLU A 804 14.41 -34.16 -29.91
C GLU A 804 13.34 -33.06 -29.80
N VAL A 805 13.65 -32.01 -29.05
CA VAL A 805 12.83 -30.80 -28.94
C VAL A 805 13.52 -29.69 -29.71
N SER A 806 12.92 -29.26 -30.82
CA SER A 806 13.41 -28.12 -31.61
C SER A 806 12.59 -26.87 -31.31
N THR A 807 13.25 -25.75 -31.01
CA THR A 807 12.56 -24.49 -30.74
C THR A 807 13.43 -23.26 -31.02
N ASP A 808 12.77 -22.13 -31.30
CA ASP A 808 13.35 -20.78 -31.39
C ASP A 808 12.67 -19.79 -30.43
N GLY A 809 11.85 -20.29 -29.48
CA GLY A 809 11.10 -19.49 -28.55
C GLY A 809 11.94 -18.78 -27.51
N GLN A 810 11.57 -17.54 -27.17
CA GLN A 810 12.09 -16.89 -25.96
C GLN A 810 11.79 -17.74 -24.72
N LEU A 811 10.62 -18.37 -24.68
CA LEU A 811 10.29 -19.43 -23.77
C LEU A 811 9.50 -20.53 -24.49
N SER A 812 9.89 -21.77 -24.25
CA SER A 812 9.15 -22.97 -24.63
C SER A 812 8.98 -23.84 -23.40
N ALA A 813 7.75 -24.19 -23.08
CA ALA A 813 7.42 -25.10 -21.98
C ALA A 813 6.59 -26.26 -22.53
N ILE A 814 6.98 -27.49 -22.22
CA ILE A 814 6.29 -28.71 -22.60
C ILE A 814 5.95 -29.44 -21.31
N MET A 815 4.66 -29.70 -21.13
CA MET A 815 4.18 -30.61 -20.10
C MET A 815 4.05 -32.00 -20.66
N SER A 816 4.30 -32.98 -19.81
CA SER A 816 4.26 -34.38 -20.18
C SER A 816 3.36 -35.19 -19.25
N THR A 817 2.74 -36.23 -19.79
CA THR A 817 1.94 -37.18 -19.04
C THR A 817 2.12 -38.56 -19.65
N ASP A 818 2.34 -39.57 -18.81
CA ASP A 818 2.58 -40.96 -19.24
C ASP A 818 3.72 -41.13 -20.26
N GLY A 819 4.71 -40.22 -20.22
CA GLY A 819 5.90 -40.25 -21.09
C GLY A 819 5.75 -39.61 -22.47
N GLY A 820 4.58 -39.02 -22.79
CA GLY A 820 4.36 -38.22 -24.01
C GLY A 820 4.10 -36.75 -23.68
N ALA A 821 4.25 -35.88 -24.66
CA ALA A 821 3.93 -34.47 -24.47
C ALA A 821 2.39 -34.27 -24.46
N SER A 822 1.87 -33.67 -23.39
CA SER A 822 0.43 -33.50 -23.17
C SER A 822 -0.07 -32.07 -23.42
N SER A 823 0.79 -31.08 -23.20
CA SER A 823 0.54 -29.67 -23.55
C SER A 823 1.87 -28.99 -23.84
N ALA A 824 1.83 -27.93 -24.64
CA ALA A 824 2.99 -27.10 -24.87
C ALA A 824 2.62 -25.63 -24.98
N CYS A 825 3.57 -24.77 -24.65
CA CYS A 825 3.48 -23.32 -24.78
C CYS A 825 4.76 -22.81 -25.43
N LEU A 826 4.62 -22.04 -26.51
CA LEU A 826 5.68 -21.32 -27.20
C LEU A 826 5.41 -19.82 -27.06
N ILE A 827 6.37 -19.07 -26.53
CA ILE A 827 6.29 -17.62 -26.36
C ILE A 827 7.45 -16.98 -27.11
N GLY A 828 7.16 -15.99 -27.95
CA GLY A 828 8.20 -15.19 -28.60
C GLY A 828 9.07 -15.99 -29.57
N GLY A 829 8.51 -17.00 -30.24
CA GLY A 829 9.18 -17.80 -31.27
C GLY A 829 8.23 -18.22 -32.38
N THR A 830 8.76 -18.81 -33.44
CA THR A 830 7.98 -19.26 -34.60
C THR A 830 7.74 -20.77 -34.64
N ARG A 831 8.52 -21.55 -33.89
CA ARG A 831 8.41 -23.01 -33.88
C ARG A 831 8.73 -23.65 -32.53
N LEU A 832 7.95 -24.66 -32.19
CA LEU A 832 8.23 -25.63 -31.14
C LEU A 832 7.78 -27.00 -31.62
N SER A 833 8.71 -27.94 -31.78
CA SER A 833 8.37 -29.28 -32.23
C SER A 833 9.02 -30.36 -31.39
N THR A 834 8.24 -31.40 -31.09
CA THR A 834 8.63 -32.68 -30.49
C THR A 834 8.12 -33.81 -31.39
N ALA A 835 8.20 -35.07 -30.95
CA ALA A 835 7.57 -36.18 -31.65
C ALA A 835 6.02 -36.08 -31.68
N ASP A 836 5.43 -35.52 -30.62
CA ASP A 836 3.97 -35.46 -30.41
C ASP A 836 3.35 -34.10 -30.75
N ILE A 837 4.16 -33.04 -30.74
CA ILE A 837 3.71 -31.64 -30.87
C ILE A 837 4.46 -30.97 -32.03
N ASP A 838 3.75 -30.23 -32.87
CA ASP A 838 4.34 -29.32 -33.86
C ASP A 838 3.55 -28.00 -33.85
N LEU A 839 4.06 -27.05 -33.07
CA LEU A 839 3.56 -25.68 -33.02
C LEU A 839 4.34 -24.82 -34.00
N SER A 840 3.61 -24.13 -34.87
CA SER A 840 4.18 -23.12 -35.75
C SER A 840 3.29 -21.90 -35.80
N VAL A 841 3.89 -20.72 -35.65
CA VAL A 841 3.24 -19.43 -35.85
C VAL A 841 4.01 -18.60 -36.87
N PRO A 842 3.32 -17.73 -37.66
CA PRO A 842 3.97 -16.98 -38.72
C PRO A 842 5.02 -15.98 -38.23
N GLU A 843 4.82 -15.41 -37.04
CA GLU A 843 5.64 -14.36 -36.46
C GLU A 843 5.84 -14.61 -34.96
N ALA A 844 7.07 -14.45 -34.48
CA ALA A 844 7.40 -14.58 -33.05
C ALA A 844 6.86 -13.41 -32.22
N THR A 845 6.76 -12.22 -32.82
CA THR A 845 6.28 -11.01 -32.16
C THR A 845 5.57 -10.15 -33.19
N LEU A 846 4.33 -9.79 -32.89
CA LEU A 846 3.61 -8.79 -33.67
C LEU A 846 4.02 -7.40 -33.17
N SER A 847 4.24 -6.44 -34.07
CA SER A 847 4.61 -5.08 -33.68
C SER A 847 4.18 -4.05 -34.73
N GLY A 848 4.13 -2.78 -34.30
CA GLY A 848 3.79 -1.67 -35.19
C GLY A 848 3.78 -0.33 -34.46
N ARG A 849 3.10 0.65 -35.06
CA ARG A 849 2.89 1.98 -34.49
C ARG A 849 1.55 2.07 -33.79
N VAL A 850 1.55 2.82 -32.70
CA VAL A 850 0.32 3.32 -32.10
C VAL A 850 -0.11 4.55 -32.89
N LEU A 851 -1.29 4.51 -33.48
CA LEU A 851 -1.86 5.60 -34.27
C LEU A 851 -2.46 6.67 -33.37
N THR A 852 -3.28 6.24 -32.40
CA THR A 852 -3.86 7.09 -31.35
C THR A 852 -4.17 6.25 -30.11
N ASN A 853 -4.41 6.90 -28.97
CA ASN A 853 -5.01 6.30 -27.78
C ASN A 853 -6.17 7.18 -27.28
N GLY A 854 -7.08 6.60 -26.51
CA GLY A 854 -8.19 7.37 -25.95
C GLY A 854 -8.84 6.69 -24.76
N SER A 855 -9.37 7.52 -23.84
CA SER A 855 -10.22 7.10 -22.72
C SER A 855 -11.55 7.84 -22.81
N ARG A 856 -12.66 7.11 -22.90
CA ARG A 856 -14.01 7.69 -22.90
C ARG A 856 -15.04 6.65 -22.46
N ASN A 857 -16.03 7.09 -21.69
CA ASN A 857 -17.17 6.25 -21.25
C ASN A 857 -16.69 4.91 -20.68
N ASP A 858 -15.72 4.96 -19.75
CA ASP A 858 -15.20 3.80 -19.03
C ASP A 858 -14.48 2.76 -19.90
N GLN A 859 -14.14 3.14 -21.13
CA GLN A 859 -13.32 2.37 -22.04
C GLN A 859 -12.01 3.12 -22.29
N SER A 860 -10.93 2.36 -22.43
CA SER A 860 -9.65 2.89 -22.84
C SER A 860 -9.00 1.96 -23.84
N TYR A 861 -8.34 2.53 -24.85
CA TYR A 861 -7.88 1.79 -26.02
C TYR A 861 -6.65 2.41 -26.70
N PHE A 862 -5.97 1.57 -27.47
CA PHE A 862 -4.99 1.93 -28.48
C PHE A 862 -5.56 1.63 -29.88
N ASP A 863 -5.45 2.58 -30.80
CA ASP A 863 -5.64 2.34 -32.22
C ASP A 863 -4.26 2.04 -32.82
N ILE A 864 -4.09 0.87 -33.43
CA ILE A 864 -2.80 0.37 -33.93
C ILE A 864 -2.84 0.09 -35.44
N ASP A 865 -1.70 0.18 -36.11
CA ASP A 865 -1.53 -0.06 -37.54
C ASP A 865 -1.41 -1.56 -37.91
N CYS A 866 -2.28 -2.38 -37.31
CA CYS A 866 -2.36 -3.82 -37.53
C CYS A 866 -3.71 -4.20 -38.13
N HIS A 867 -3.74 -5.18 -39.05
CA HIS A 867 -4.99 -5.74 -39.56
C HIS A 867 -5.60 -6.70 -38.52
N THR A 868 -6.90 -6.58 -38.26
CA THR A 868 -7.56 -7.28 -37.14
C THR A 868 -7.39 -8.81 -37.18
N SER A 869 -7.38 -9.41 -38.37
CA SER A 869 -7.17 -10.86 -38.53
C SER A 869 -5.81 -11.37 -38.05
N GLN A 870 -4.82 -10.49 -37.84
CA GLN A 870 -3.52 -10.88 -37.30
C GLN A 870 -3.51 -10.95 -35.77
N ILE A 871 -4.42 -10.23 -35.10
CA ILE A 871 -4.41 -10.06 -33.63
C ILE A 871 -5.69 -10.57 -32.96
N GLU A 872 -6.75 -10.89 -33.70
CA GLU A 872 -8.05 -11.30 -33.12
C GLU A 872 -7.98 -12.48 -32.15
N SER A 873 -7.05 -13.42 -32.36
CA SER A 873 -6.81 -14.57 -31.49
C SER A 873 -6.00 -14.22 -30.23
N MET A 874 -5.47 -13.01 -30.12
CA MET A 874 -4.62 -12.56 -29.01
C MET A 874 -5.41 -11.94 -27.85
N LYS A 875 -6.75 -11.99 -27.87
CA LYS A 875 -7.56 -11.51 -26.73
C LYS A 875 -7.18 -12.26 -25.45
N GLY A 876 -6.96 -11.53 -24.37
CA GLY A 876 -6.47 -12.08 -23.09
C GLY A 876 -4.95 -12.14 -22.97
N GLN A 877 -4.19 -11.92 -24.05
CA GLN A 877 -2.73 -11.76 -24.00
C GLN A 877 -2.35 -10.31 -23.63
N THR A 878 -1.05 -10.06 -23.51
CA THR A 878 -0.50 -8.76 -23.12
C THR A 878 0.05 -8.01 -24.32
N LEU A 879 -0.50 -6.82 -24.60
CA LEU A 879 0.09 -5.85 -25.52
C LEU A 879 1.05 -4.95 -24.76
N PHE A 880 2.27 -4.79 -25.26
CA PHE A 880 3.23 -3.85 -24.71
C PHE A 880 3.21 -2.55 -25.50
N ALA A 881 2.96 -1.43 -24.82
CA ALA A 881 3.06 -0.10 -25.40
C ALA A 881 4.42 0.52 -25.06
N LEU A 882 5.10 1.09 -26.05
CA LEU A 882 6.48 1.57 -25.95
C LEU A 882 6.56 3.09 -26.15
N GLU A 883 7.31 3.76 -25.28
CA GLU A 883 7.67 5.18 -25.38
C GLU A 883 9.20 5.31 -25.21
N GLY A 884 9.92 5.55 -26.31
CA GLY A 884 11.38 5.47 -26.31
C GLY A 884 11.89 4.09 -25.88
N ALA A 885 12.54 4.01 -24.72
CA ALA A 885 13.08 2.77 -24.14
C ALA A 885 12.19 2.17 -23.03
N THR A 886 11.10 2.84 -22.65
CA THR A 886 10.15 2.29 -21.67
C THR A 886 9.16 1.35 -22.35
N ARG A 887 8.68 0.38 -21.58
CA ARG A 887 7.80 -0.68 -22.05
C ARG A 887 6.76 -0.98 -20.97
N HIS A 888 5.48 -0.87 -21.34
CA HIS A 888 4.35 -0.97 -20.43
C HIS A 888 3.38 -2.06 -20.91
N GLY A 889 3.15 -3.10 -20.11
CA GLY A 889 2.28 -4.23 -20.47
C GLY A 889 0.82 -3.98 -20.11
N TYR A 890 -0.08 -4.10 -21.11
CA TYR A 890 -1.53 -3.95 -20.96
C TYR A 890 -2.26 -5.23 -21.35
N PRO A 891 -3.15 -5.77 -20.51
CA PRO A 891 -4.03 -6.88 -20.88
C PRO A 891 -4.98 -6.48 -22.02
N ILE A 892 -5.10 -7.33 -23.04
CA ILE A 892 -6.03 -7.10 -24.16
C ILE A 892 -7.43 -7.53 -23.73
N ARG A 893 -8.29 -6.55 -23.45
CA ARG A 893 -9.68 -6.74 -23.00
C ARG A 893 -10.68 -6.87 -24.15
N GLY A 894 -10.35 -6.33 -25.32
CA GLY A 894 -11.18 -6.41 -26.51
C GLY A 894 -10.45 -5.94 -27.75
N ILE A 895 -10.92 -6.36 -28.92
CA ILE A 895 -10.34 -6.05 -30.22
C ILE A 895 -11.48 -5.72 -31.18
N GLU A 896 -11.39 -4.61 -31.89
CA GLU A 896 -12.38 -4.17 -32.87
C GLU A 896 -11.68 -3.63 -34.13
N SER A 897 -12.22 -3.92 -35.31
CA SER A 897 -11.71 -3.39 -36.57
C SER A 897 -12.12 -1.93 -36.74
N ILE A 898 -11.19 -1.09 -37.23
CA ILE A 898 -11.43 0.32 -37.55
C ILE A 898 -10.88 0.63 -38.95
N GLU A 899 -11.27 1.76 -39.54
CA GLU A 899 -10.91 2.12 -40.92
C GLU A 899 -9.39 2.14 -41.16
N THR A 900 -8.60 2.54 -40.16
CA THR A 900 -7.14 2.71 -40.27
C THR A 900 -6.33 1.55 -39.67
N GLY A 901 -6.96 0.48 -39.20
CA GLY A 901 -6.28 -0.64 -38.53
C GLY A 901 -7.16 -1.36 -37.51
N THR A 902 -6.65 -1.50 -36.29
CA THR A 902 -7.34 -2.22 -35.20
C THR A 902 -7.36 -1.39 -33.94
N ARG A 903 -8.50 -1.39 -33.24
CA ARG A 903 -8.65 -0.86 -31.89
C ARG A 903 -8.47 -1.98 -30.89
N VAL A 904 -7.52 -1.82 -29.97
CA VAL A 904 -7.24 -2.74 -28.87
C VAL A 904 -7.66 -2.06 -27.56
N PHE A 905 -8.66 -2.62 -26.89
CA PHE A 905 -9.12 -2.11 -25.60
C PHE A 905 -8.26 -2.65 -24.47
N THR A 906 -7.76 -1.75 -23.63
CA THR A 906 -7.05 -2.04 -22.38
C THR A 906 -7.97 -1.89 -21.16
N LYS A 907 -9.10 -1.18 -21.31
CA LYS A 907 -10.17 -1.05 -20.31
C LYS A 907 -11.54 -1.16 -20.98
N ARG A 908 -12.44 -1.96 -20.41
CA ARG A 908 -13.87 -2.09 -20.81
C ARG A 908 -14.71 -2.35 -19.57
N ASP A 909 -15.93 -1.79 -19.56
CA ASP A 909 -16.92 -2.00 -18.50
C ASP A 909 -16.33 -1.68 -17.10
N HIS A 910 -15.59 -0.57 -17.02
CA HIS A 910 -14.83 -0.13 -15.85
C HIS A 910 -13.69 -1.06 -15.40
N GLN A 911 -13.35 -2.09 -16.18
CA GLN A 911 -12.28 -3.04 -15.86
C GLN A 911 -11.08 -2.94 -16.79
N GLY A 912 -9.89 -2.78 -16.22
CA GLY A 912 -8.62 -2.68 -16.94
C GLY A 912 -7.93 -1.33 -16.75
N PHE A 913 -6.92 -1.04 -17.56
CA PHE A 913 -6.04 0.12 -17.36
C PHE A 913 -6.27 1.20 -18.42
N GLU A 914 -6.13 2.46 -18.02
CA GLU A 914 -6.11 3.57 -18.97
C GLU A 914 -4.88 3.48 -19.90
N ALA A 915 -5.14 3.46 -21.21
CA ALA A 915 -4.12 3.56 -22.24
C ALA A 915 -3.45 4.93 -22.19
N ARG A 916 -2.18 4.96 -21.79
CA ARG A 916 -1.33 6.17 -21.84
C ARG A 916 -0.66 6.31 -23.20
N ALA A 917 -0.14 7.50 -23.49
CA ALA A 917 0.52 7.77 -24.77
C ALA A 917 1.66 6.77 -25.02
N ALA A 918 1.80 6.35 -26.28
CA ALA A 918 2.85 5.44 -26.73
C ALA A 918 3.09 5.65 -28.23
N GLU A 919 4.28 5.32 -28.71
CA GLU A 919 4.68 5.49 -30.11
C GLU A 919 4.56 4.17 -30.89
N ARG A 920 4.90 3.06 -30.22
CA ARG A 920 4.94 1.72 -30.79
C ARG A 920 4.25 0.72 -29.89
N TRP A 921 3.88 -0.41 -30.46
CA TRP A 921 3.37 -1.56 -29.73
C TRP A 921 4.10 -2.83 -30.13
N GLU A 922 4.22 -3.76 -29.19
CA GLU A 922 4.81 -5.08 -29.36
C GLU A 922 3.96 -6.13 -28.62
N LEU A 923 3.86 -7.33 -29.19
CA LEU A 923 3.12 -8.45 -28.61
C LEU A 923 3.89 -9.74 -28.91
N PRO A 924 4.67 -10.26 -27.94
CA PRO A 924 5.28 -11.57 -28.03
C PRO A 924 4.17 -12.63 -28.20
N VAL A 925 4.17 -13.32 -29.33
CA VAL A 925 3.08 -14.26 -29.67
C VAL A 925 3.19 -15.47 -28.75
N THR A 926 2.04 -15.86 -28.19
CA THR A 926 1.90 -17.10 -27.41
C THR A 926 1.10 -18.11 -28.23
N ALA A 927 1.63 -19.31 -28.41
CA ALA A 927 0.97 -20.43 -29.05
C ALA A 927 0.93 -21.64 -28.12
N THR A 928 -0.17 -22.39 -28.11
CA THR A 928 -0.36 -23.53 -27.21
C THR A 928 -1.03 -24.72 -27.88
N VAL A 929 -0.79 -25.92 -27.35
CA VAL A 929 -1.56 -27.15 -27.64
C VAL A 929 -2.20 -27.68 -26.37
#